data_AF-A0A938MDY8-F1
#
_entry.id   AF-A0A938MDY8-F1
#
_cell.length_a   1.000
_cell.length_b   1.000
_cell.length_c   1.000
_cell.angle_alpha   90.00
_cell.angle_beta   90.00
_cell.angle_gamma   90.00
#
_symmetry.space_group_name_H-M   'P 1'
#
loop_
_entity.id
_entity.type
_entity.pdbx_description
1 polymer ?
#
loop_
_entity_poly.entity_id
_entity_poly.type
_entity_poly.pdbx_seq_one_letter_code
_entity_poly.pdbx_strand_id
1 'polypeptide(L)'
;MPNVESTVRGCHSLSINPWSGALTVVYDRTPKGRGMEVLAVRWRYSTALKTQHGLRPPDVGRLTELPDRSVDVVIPGGKVVHYTPAAQEGFYTPPPGDSSELIKYPSGHWQRRVLGKRRYRYDPQGRLYAVLDPNGNRANYVYDGGGKYVRRMEDAAGRTVQFTYNDDGYVATFTDWAGRVTTFQHDANGNLSAIVGPAGCVTAYEYDANRNLIRMTDPMGHVSEFTYDGQNRVTSWRLGSHPATQYVYEFSGPNTTRVINSLGHATDYAFDSAGRQLTKTDPLGNQETRTYDVEGFLTSITNALGTTQIFYDGQKNIVRRVHQDATAHEYTYDTQRRMLTSKNERNFVTSYTYDSSGNLIRRTDPLGGQLNLTYDPYGHVLTRTDELGRVTQYEYDAFGHRTARIDPYTNRRTWQYDLADRVVSDTDELARTTAFQYDDNDNLTRQTNALGGVRQFFYNLDQLLTRQTDELGHNTDYAYDDLHNQTRITDALGGATIMEYDDESQLVAQTDPNGHRTTHTYDAARRRVSTTDPLGNTTRFDYDAVGNLTETTDALGRETTYTYDSRSRRIRITDALGGQTTTAYDPTSNITSVTDPNGNATTFQYDALNRMTTKSYPDASFETYAYDAVGNRTQRTDPAGNTTNYAYDLLNRLVTVTYPENTSVAYTYDAVGNRVQMTDWTGTYTYSYDALNHLTSATNPDNLRVAYAYDAVGNRTQMTTPDAGVTAYAYDALNRLTTLTDFDSGVTAFQYDRGGRRTRQVRANAAVTTWAYDAGDRVTALEHRKSDTTLLLGLAYLYDAVGNPTKLTESNGDVTDWGYDAVYRLTAELKRDAGGQTLLTRQYTYEGAGNRLTMIDEQGTHTYSYNNLNQLLTIQHPDTSTTTFTYDPNGNETTRTEPSGTTTYETACRRWTALGQSSLSMTGIASSKSAIPLRANWRTT
;
A
#
# COMPACT_ATOMS: atom_id res chain seq x y z
N MET A 1 22.44 -11.97 1.13
CA MET A 1 22.29 -12.91 2.27
C MET A 1 21.09 -12.43 3.07
N PRO A 2 20.32 -13.31 3.72
CA PRO A 2 19.24 -12.88 4.59
C PRO A 2 19.87 -12.17 5.78
N ASN A 3 19.61 -10.87 5.91
CA ASN A 3 19.91 -10.12 7.11
C ASN A 3 18.70 -10.21 8.03
N VAL A 4 18.90 -10.40 9.33
CA VAL A 4 17.86 -10.05 10.29
C VAL A 4 17.95 -8.54 10.43
N GLU A 5 17.08 -7.83 9.70
CA GLU A 5 16.97 -6.37 9.81
C GLU A 5 16.22 -6.04 11.11
N SER A 6 16.97 -5.60 12.12
CA SER A 6 16.40 -4.81 13.20
C SER A 6 16.35 -3.37 12.70
N THR A 7 15.20 -2.96 12.17
CA THR A 7 14.98 -1.60 11.69
C THR A 7 14.94 -0.65 12.88
N VAL A 8 16.11 -0.14 13.31
CA VAL A 8 16.12 1.15 14.00
C VAL A 8 15.68 2.17 12.94
N ARG A 9 14.43 2.63 13.03
CA ARG A 9 13.86 3.61 12.07
C ARG A 9 14.44 4.98 12.42
N GLY A 10 15.32 5.54 11.59
CA GLY A 10 15.95 6.85 11.84
C GLY A 10 17.16 7.08 10.93
N CYS A 11 18.20 7.77 11.43
CA CYS A 11 19.46 8.07 10.70
C CYS A 11 20.29 6.84 10.27
N HIS A 12 20.03 5.66 10.83
CA HIS A 12 20.86 4.45 10.65
C HIS A 12 20.01 3.23 10.35
N SER A 13 20.58 2.25 9.65
CA SER A 13 20.02 0.90 9.61
C SER A 13 20.97 -0.08 10.31
N LEU A 14 20.39 -1.05 11.02
CA LEU A 14 21.12 -2.09 11.72
C LEU A 14 20.71 -3.45 11.20
N SER A 15 21.69 -4.33 10.99
CA SER A 15 21.44 -5.71 10.60
C SER A 15 22.52 -6.62 11.15
N ILE A 16 22.12 -7.82 11.55
CA ILE A 16 23.05 -8.87 11.96
C ILE A 16 22.92 -10.01 10.96
N ASN A 17 24.05 -10.41 10.38
CA ASN A 17 24.10 -11.52 9.44
C ASN A 17 24.11 -12.84 10.22
N PRO A 18 23.10 -13.73 10.07
CA PRO A 18 23.05 -14.97 10.82
C PRO A 18 24.19 -15.93 10.48
N TRP A 19 24.76 -15.92 9.28
CA TRP A 19 25.85 -16.84 8.92
C TRP A 19 27.18 -16.48 9.60
N SER A 20 27.56 -15.21 9.55
CA SER A 20 28.87 -14.74 10.03
C SER A 20 28.83 -14.15 11.43
N GLY A 21 27.64 -13.88 11.98
CA GLY A 21 27.46 -13.05 13.17
C GLY A 21 27.98 -11.62 12.99
N ALA A 22 28.06 -11.18 11.74
CA ALA A 22 28.53 -9.84 11.42
C ALA A 22 27.46 -8.81 11.77
N LEU A 23 27.72 -7.96 12.76
CA LEU A 23 26.94 -6.75 12.97
C LEU A 23 27.25 -5.79 11.83
N THR A 24 26.23 -5.29 11.16
CA THR A 24 26.33 -4.23 10.16
C THR A 24 25.49 -3.05 10.61
N VAL A 25 26.15 -1.96 10.98
CA VAL A 25 25.49 -0.66 11.19
C VAL A 25 25.82 0.22 10.01
N VAL A 26 24.79 0.74 9.36
CA VAL A 26 24.93 1.60 8.19
C VAL A 26 24.37 2.98 8.51
N TYR A 27 25.24 3.97 8.56
CA TYR A 27 24.82 5.34 8.26
C TYR A 27 24.88 5.50 6.74
N ASP A 28 23.81 5.97 6.13
CA ASP A 28 23.82 6.21 4.69
C ASP A 28 23.27 7.60 4.42
N ARG A 29 24.19 8.50 4.05
CA ARG A 29 23.83 9.75 3.41
C ARG A 29 24.34 9.67 1.99
N THR A 30 23.48 9.19 1.09
CA THR A 30 23.81 9.13 -0.33
C THR A 30 23.52 10.49 -0.97
N PRO A 31 24.54 11.19 -1.48
CA PRO A 31 24.32 12.30 -2.36
C PRO A 31 23.68 11.74 -3.66
N LYS A 32 22.36 11.91 -3.83
CA LYS A 32 21.66 11.59 -5.08
C LYS A 32 22.11 12.56 -6.19
N GLY A 33 23.11 12.16 -6.98
CA GLY A 33 23.60 12.95 -8.11
C GLY A 33 24.17 12.08 -9.23
N ARG A 34 24.26 12.62 -10.45
CA ARG A 34 24.58 11.87 -11.68
C ARG A 34 25.95 11.21 -11.58
N GLY A 35 25.99 9.88 -11.44
CA GLY A 35 27.23 9.11 -11.26
C GLY A 35 27.86 9.23 -9.85
N MET A 36 27.28 10.04 -8.95
CA MET A 36 27.64 10.14 -7.52
C MET A 36 26.96 9.09 -6.65
N GLU A 37 25.83 8.51 -7.09
CA GLU A 37 25.15 7.37 -6.42
C GLU A 37 26.06 6.17 -6.13
N VAL A 38 27.21 6.12 -6.80
CA VAL A 38 28.24 5.09 -6.62
C VAL A 38 28.85 5.17 -5.21
N LEU A 39 28.73 6.31 -4.53
CA LEU A 39 29.35 6.57 -3.23
C LEU A 39 28.34 7.22 -2.29
N ALA A 40 27.63 6.35 -1.58
CA ALA A 40 27.07 6.71 -0.29
C ALA A 40 28.20 7.16 0.64
N VAL A 41 28.02 8.25 1.39
CA VAL A 41 28.79 8.41 2.64
C VAL A 41 28.24 7.37 3.57
N ARG A 42 28.91 6.24 3.51
CA ARG A 42 28.47 5.01 4.09
C ARG A 42 29.42 4.66 5.18
N TRP A 43 29.06 5.05 6.40
CA TRP A 43 29.74 4.44 7.52
C TRP A 43 29.16 3.05 7.69
N ARG A 44 30.03 2.05 7.57
CA ARG A 44 29.70 0.65 7.77
C ARG A 44 30.60 0.11 8.85
N TYR A 45 30.03 -0.08 10.03
CA TYR A 45 30.64 -0.99 10.98
C TYR A 45 30.37 -2.42 10.51
N SER A 46 31.41 -3.26 10.47
CA SER A 46 31.26 -4.70 10.24
C SER A 46 32.28 -5.50 11.03
N THR A 47 31.83 -6.35 11.96
CA THR A 47 32.73 -7.26 12.68
C THR A 47 33.45 -8.24 11.76
N ALA A 48 32.85 -8.60 10.61
CA ALA A 48 33.50 -9.47 9.63
C ALA A 48 34.71 -8.80 8.95
N LEU A 49 34.68 -7.48 8.78
CA LEU A 49 35.76 -6.75 8.12
C LEU A 49 36.84 -6.32 9.11
N LYS A 50 36.53 -6.15 10.41
CA LYS A 50 37.45 -5.66 11.47
C LYS A 50 38.30 -4.42 11.11
N THR A 51 37.93 -3.68 10.06
CA THR A 51 38.84 -2.73 9.39
C THR A 51 38.21 -1.34 9.17
N GLN A 52 36.95 -1.14 9.51
CA GLN A 52 36.24 0.13 9.31
C GLN A 52 35.63 0.65 10.62
N HIS A 53 36.49 0.82 11.62
CA HIS A 53 36.09 1.52 12.84
C HIS A 53 36.02 3.03 12.66
N GLY A 54 36.64 3.59 11.62
CA GLY A 54 36.46 4.97 11.19
C GLY A 54 36.02 5.02 9.73
N LEU A 55 35.33 6.10 9.34
CA LEU A 55 35.10 6.37 7.93
C LEU A 55 36.45 6.62 7.26
N ARG A 56 36.99 5.60 6.60
CA ARG A 56 38.11 5.78 5.68
C ARG A 56 37.62 6.60 4.47
N PRO A 57 38.54 7.22 3.71
CA PRO A 57 38.17 7.91 2.48
C PRO A 57 37.21 7.03 1.68
N PRO A 58 36.16 7.60 1.06
CA PRO A 58 35.25 6.83 0.22
C PRO A 58 36.10 5.92 -0.66
N ASP A 59 35.88 4.60 -0.60
CA ASP A 59 36.57 3.60 -1.42
C ASP A 59 36.14 3.84 -2.87
N VAL A 60 36.69 4.89 -3.45
CA VAL A 60 36.44 5.38 -4.80
C VAL A 60 37.03 4.45 -5.84
N GLY A 61 37.52 3.28 -5.43
CA GLY A 61 38.16 2.32 -6.29
C GLY A 61 39.58 2.72 -6.67
N ARG A 62 40.49 1.76 -6.54
CA ARG A 62 41.90 1.90 -6.87
C ARG A 62 42.33 0.68 -7.64
N LEU A 63 43.18 0.91 -8.63
CA LEU A 63 43.76 -0.11 -9.47
C LEU A 63 45.23 -0.28 -9.10
N THR A 64 45.67 -1.52 -8.90
CA THR A 64 47.07 -1.87 -8.65
C THR A 64 47.51 -2.91 -9.65
N GLU A 65 48.53 -2.58 -10.44
CA GLU A 65 49.20 -3.56 -11.32
C GLU A 65 50.25 -4.32 -10.49
N LEU A 66 50.16 -5.64 -10.51
CA LEU A 66 51.02 -6.55 -9.75
C LEU A 66 52.28 -6.92 -10.57
N PRO A 67 53.36 -7.40 -9.92
CA PRO A 67 54.62 -7.72 -10.59
C PRO A 67 54.50 -8.76 -11.72
N ASP A 68 53.50 -9.65 -11.65
CA ASP A 68 53.19 -10.66 -12.67
C ASP A 68 52.31 -10.11 -13.82
N ARG A 69 52.09 -8.79 -13.85
CA ARG A 69 51.20 -8.05 -14.76
C ARG A 69 49.71 -8.30 -14.55
N SER A 70 49.29 -9.07 -13.55
CA SER A 70 47.88 -9.11 -13.14
C SER A 70 47.47 -7.79 -12.49
N VAL A 71 46.17 -7.54 -12.36
CA VAL A 71 45.65 -6.25 -11.90
C VAL A 71 44.55 -6.45 -10.88
N ASP A 72 44.73 -5.86 -9.71
CA ASP A 72 43.70 -5.78 -8.68
C ASP A 72 42.94 -4.46 -8.80
N VAL A 73 41.62 -4.54 -9.01
CA VAL A 73 40.73 -3.38 -8.98
C VAL A 73 39.86 -3.44 -7.75
N VAL A 74 40.08 -2.52 -6.81
CA VAL A 74 39.12 -2.24 -5.74
C VAL A 74 37.93 -1.55 -6.38
N ILE A 75 36.73 -2.13 -6.30
CA ILE A 75 35.50 -1.52 -6.77
C ILE A 75 34.80 -0.75 -5.62
N PRO A 76 33.89 0.18 -5.94
CA PRO A 76 33.08 0.86 -4.92
C PRO A 76 32.41 -0.14 -3.97
N GLY A 77 32.65 0.03 -2.66
CA GLY A 77 32.26 -0.93 -1.62
C GLY A 77 33.38 -1.85 -1.13
N GLY A 78 34.63 -1.65 -1.58
CA GLY A 78 35.84 -2.25 -0.99
C GLY A 78 36.19 -3.66 -1.50
N LYS A 79 35.36 -4.26 -2.37
CA LYS A 79 35.66 -5.58 -2.97
C LYS A 79 36.82 -5.45 -3.97
N VAL A 80 37.77 -6.37 -3.91
CA VAL A 80 38.84 -6.50 -4.90
C VAL A 80 38.40 -7.46 -6.00
N VAL A 81 38.57 -7.03 -7.25
CA VAL A 81 38.38 -7.86 -8.45
C VAL A 81 39.75 -8.06 -9.08
N HIS A 82 40.19 -9.32 -9.14
CA HIS A 82 41.50 -9.70 -9.66
C HIS A 82 41.41 -10.05 -11.15
N TYR A 83 42.15 -9.32 -11.98
CA TYR A 83 42.18 -9.48 -13.43
C TYR A 83 43.51 -10.07 -13.90
N THR A 84 43.46 -11.03 -14.82
CA THR A 84 44.65 -11.60 -15.45
C THR A 84 44.86 -11.04 -16.86
N PRO A 85 46.11 -10.92 -17.35
CA PRO A 85 46.37 -10.49 -18.73
C PRO A 85 45.64 -11.37 -19.75
N ALA A 86 44.99 -10.76 -20.74
CA ALA A 86 44.38 -11.47 -21.86
C ALA A 86 45.40 -11.72 -22.98
N ALA A 87 45.03 -12.52 -23.98
CA ALA A 87 45.87 -12.80 -25.16
C ALA A 87 46.18 -11.55 -26.00
N GLN A 88 45.29 -10.54 -25.94
CA GLN A 88 45.50 -9.25 -26.59
C GLN A 88 46.14 -8.26 -25.62
N GLU A 89 47.26 -7.67 -26.03
CA GLU A 89 48.00 -6.69 -25.20
C GLU A 89 47.10 -5.52 -24.79
N GLY A 90 47.15 -5.15 -23.50
CA GLY A 90 46.34 -4.08 -22.92
C GLY A 90 44.91 -4.49 -22.52
N PHE A 91 44.48 -5.72 -22.79
CA PHE A 91 43.19 -6.27 -22.34
C PHE A 91 43.40 -7.26 -21.20
N TYR A 92 42.41 -7.32 -20.31
CA TYR A 92 42.46 -8.15 -19.11
C TYR A 92 41.17 -8.93 -18.92
N THR A 93 41.31 -10.19 -18.51
CA THR A 93 40.21 -11.12 -18.27
C THR A 93 39.75 -11.01 -16.81
N PRO A 94 38.44 -10.80 -16.55
CA PRO A 94 37.89 -10.78 -15.20
C PRO A 94 37.89 -12.18 -14.56
N PRO A 95 37.74 -12.26 -13.23
CA PRO A 95 37.53 -13.55 -12.56
C PRO A 95 36.15 -14.12 -12.94
N PRO A 96 35.95 -15.46 -12.85
CA PRO A 96 34.67 -16.09 -13.12
C PRO A 96 33.52 -15.42 -12.36
N GLY A 97 32.42 -15.11 -13.06
CA GLY A 97 31.24 -14.47 -12.50
C GLY A 97 31.23 -12.93 -12.50
N ASP A 98 32.34 -12.24 -12.82
CA ASP A 98 32.34 -10.79 -13.06
C ASP A 98 32.18 -10.48 -14.56
N SER A 99 31.10 -9.79 -14.92
CA SER A 99 30.76 -9.42 -16.30
C SER A 99 31.35 -8.06 -16.71
N SER A 100 32.61 -7.81 -16.38
CA SER A 100 33.29 -6.56 -16.71
C SER A 100 34.56 -6.78 -17.52
N GLU A 101 34.90 -5.78 -18.33
CA GLU A 101 36.13 -5.72 -19.11
C GLU A 101 37.07 -4.72 -18.46
N LEU A 102 38.38 -5.01 -18.45
CA LEU A 102 39.40 -4.06 -18.02
C LEU A 102 40.41 -3.84 -19.15
N ILE A 103 40.68 -2.57 -19.46
CA ILE A 103 41.54 -2.14 -20.57
C ILE A 103 42.58 -1.14 -20.03
N LYS A 104 43.84 -1.32 -20.43
CA LYS A 104 44.94 -0.37 -20.26
C LYS A 104 45.21 0.34 -21.59
N TYR A 105 45.17 1.67 -21.59
CA TYR A 105 45.48 2.48 -22.76
C TYR A 105 46.99 2.75 -22.87
N PRO A 106 47.52 3.02 -24.08
CA PRO A 106 48.93 3.39 -24.27
C PRO A 106 49.39 4.62 -23.47
N SER A 107 48.45 5.50 -23.09
CA SER A 107 48.71 6.64 -22.21
C SER A 107 48.96 6.27 -20.74
N GLY A 108 48.87 4.99 -20.38
CA GLY A 108 48.94 4.49 -19.01
C GLY A 108 47.63 4.56 -18.23
N HIS A 109 46.59 5.21 -18.78
CA HIS A 109 45.26 5.25 -18.17
C HIS A 109 44.54 3.90 -18.31
N TRP A 110 43.59 3.63 -17.41
CA TRP A 110 42.81 2.40 -17.40
C TRP A 110 41.30 2.66 -17.48
N GLN A 111 40.56 1.69 -18.00
CA GLN A 111 39.10 1.71 -17.99
C GLN A 111 38.53 0.33 -17.67
N ARG A 112 37.69 0.26 -16.63
CA ARG A 112 36.83 -0.89 -16.34
C ARG A 112 35.42 -0.63 -16.87
N ARG A 113 34.89 -1.52 -17.70
CA ARG A 113 33.52 -1.44 -18.25
C ARG A 113 32.69 -2.59 -17.71
N VAL A 114 31.63 -2.29 -16.97
CA VAL A 114 30.64 -3.31 -16.60
C VAL A 114 29.61 -3.41 -17.71
N LEU A 115 29.44 -4.58 -18.31
CA LEU A 115 28.54 -4.76 -19.47
C LEU A 115 27.11 -4.32 -19.12
N GLY A 116 26.52 -3.48 -20.00
CA GLY A 116 25.19 -2.88 -19.81
C GLY A 116 25.09 -1.85 -18.68
N LYS A 117 26.21 -1.46 -18.04
CA LYS A 117 26.25 -0.60 -16.84
C LYS A 117 27.34 0.48 -16.93
N ARG A 118 27.90 0.89 -15.78
CA ARG A 118 28.86 2.00 -15.61
C ARG A 118 30.27 1.67 -16.14
N ARG A 119 30.99 2.71 -16.56
CA ARG A 119 32.43 2.71 -16.91
C ARG A 119 33.22 3.46 -15.83
N TYR A 120 34.35 2.91 -15.43
CA TYR A 120 35.22 3.45 -14.38
C TYR A 120 36.59 3.75 -14.98
N ARG A 121 37.09 4.98 -14.84
CA ARG A 121 38.37 5.41 -15.43
C ARG A 121 39.40 5.72 -14.36
N TYR A 122 40.59 5.18 -14.55
CA TYR A 122 41.72 5.33 -13.64
C TYR A 122 42.90 6.02 -14.34
N ASP A 123 43.66 6.80 -13.57
CA ASP A 123 44.87 7.45 -14.05
C ASP A 123 46.07 6.48 -14.07
N PRO A 124 47.24 6.89 -14.58
CA PRO A 124 48.42 6.02 -14.62
C PRO A 124 48.93 5.57 -13.23
N GLN A 125 48.54 6.25 -12.16
CA GLN A 125 48.83 5.88 -10.78
C GLN A 125 47.76 4.96 -10.18
N GLY A 126 46.77 4.55 -10.98
CA GLY A 126 45.69 3.64 -10.60
C GLY A 126 44.56 4.30 -9.80
N ARG A 127 44.48 5.62 -9.75
CA ARG A 127 43.44 6.35 -9.00
C ARG A 127 42.20 6.54 -9.86
N LEU A 128 41.02 6.22 -9.34
CA LEU A 128 39.77 6.50 -10.05
C LEU A 128 39.56 8.01 -10.12
N TYR A 129 39.53 8.57 -11.33
CA TYR A 129 39.30 10.00 -11.55
C TYR A 129 37.96 10.30 -12.21
N ALA A 130 37.28 9.28 -12.77
CA ALA A 130 35.96 9.45 -13.37
C ALA A 130 35.11 8.17 -13.37
N VAL A 131 33.81 8.32 -13.12
CA VAL A 131 32.79 7.29 -13.41
C VAL A 131 31.84 7.84 -14.46
N LEU A 132 31.56 7.02 -15.48
CA LEU A 132 30.58 7.33 -16.50
C LEU A 132 29.43 6.35 -16.41
N ASP A 133 28.20 6.84 -16.44
CA ASP A 133 27.04 5.98 -16.64
C ASP A 133 26.94 5.52 -18.13
N PRO A 134 25.95 4.66 -18.46
CA PRO A 134 25.73 4.22 -19.84
C PRO A 134 25.51 5.37 -20.84
N ASN A 135 24.88 6.47 -20.39
CA ASN A 135 24.66 7.69 -21.17
C ASN A 135 25.93 8.54 -21.36
N GLY A 136 26.98 8.26 -20.60
CA GLY A 136 28.25 8.98 -20.65
C GLY A 136 28.34 10.14 -19.66
N ASN A 137 27.36 10.30 -18.77
CA ASN A 137 27.37 11.30 -17.72
C ASN A 137 28.54 11.02 -16.78
N ARG A 138 29.41 12.01 -16.62
CA ARG A 138 30.69 11.86 -15.93
C ARG A 138 30.63 12.46 -14.52
N ALA A 139 30.82 11.64 -13.50
CA ALA A 139 31.20 12.08 -12.18
C ALA A 139 32.73 12.14 -12.06
N ASN A 140 33.25 13.28 -11.59
CA ASN A 140 34.67 13.56 -11.42
C ASN A 140 35.11 13.42 -9.96
N TYR A 141 36.36 12.98 -9.80
CA TYR A 141 36.98 12.74 -8.50
C TYR A 141 38.27 13.53 -8.39
N VAL A 142 38.34 14.42 -7.40
CA VAL A 142 39.49 15.28 -7.15
C VAL A 142 40.16 14.84 -5.85
N TYR A 143 41.43 14.48 -5.97
CA TYR A 143 42.27 14.08 -4.85
C TYR A 143 42.99 15.28 -4.24
N ASP A 144 43.53 15.07 -3.04
CA ASP A 144 44.45 15.99 -2.40
C ASP A 144 45.77 16.19 -3.17
N GLY A 145 46.55 17.19 -2.75
CA GLY A 145 47.87 17.48 -3.35
C GLY A 145 48.87 16.33 -3.27
N GLY A 146 48.67 15.38 -2.33
CA GLY A 146 49.45 14.14 -2.21
C GLY A 146 48.88 12.97 -3.02
N GLY A 147 47.71 13.13 -3.64
CA GLY A 147 47.04 12.09 -4.43
C GLY A 147 46.46 10.92 -3.63
N LYS A 148 46.35 11.04 -2.31
CA LYS A 148 45.97 9.97 -1.37
C LYS A 148 44.47 9.94 -1.09
N TYR A 149 43.82 11.10 -0.94
CA TYR A 149 42.43 11.19 -0.47
C TYR A 149 41.54 12.01 -1.41
N VAL A 150 40.32 11.54 -1.68
CA VAL A 150 39.32 12.33 -2.44
C VAL A 150 38.81 13.45 -1.57
N ARG A 151 39.06 14.70 -1.94
CA ARG A 151 38.60 15.89 -1.20
C ARG A 151 37.32 16.48 -1.78
N ARG A 152 37.10 16.28 -3.07
CA ARG A 152 35.95 16.83 -3.78
C ARG A 152 35.48 15.87 -4.86
N MET A 153 34.18 15.69 -4.93
CA MET A 153 33.50 15.00 -6.02
C MET A 153 32.61 15.99 -6.75
N GLU A 154 32.46 15.83 -8.05
CA GLU A 154 31.60 16.69 -8.87
C GLU A 154 30.81 15.84 -9.85
N ASP A 155 29.48 15.95 -9.86
CA ASP A 155 28.65 15.21 -10.80
C ASP A 155 28.63 15.87 -12.19
N ALA A 156 27.95 15.23 -13.14
CA ALA A 156 27.82 15.76 -14.50
C ALA A 156 27.06 17.10 -14.58
N ALA A 157 26.38 17.50 -13.50
CA ALA A 157 25.65 18.75 -13.38
C ALA A 157 26.41 19.83 -12.59
N GLY A 158 27.64 19.54 -12.13
CA GLY A 158 28.46 20.48 -11.36
C GLY A 158 28.14 20.53 -9.86
N ARG A 159 27.23 19.69 -9.34
CA ARG A 159 27.02 19.57 -7.88
C ARG A 159 28.26 19.00 -7.24
N THR A 160 28.65 19.54 -6.09
CA THR A 160 29.88 19.14 -5.41
C THR A 160 29.64 18.59 -4.04
N VAL A 161 30.32 17.51 -3.72
CA VAL A 161 30.45 16.99 -2.36
C VAL A 161 31.88 17.18 -1.91
N GLN A 162 32.08 17.59 -0.65
CA GLN A 162 33.40 17.83 -0.09
C GLN A 162 33.67 16.96 1.14
N PHE A 163 34.93 16.56 1.29
CA PHE A 163 35.41 15.75 2.39
C PHE A 163 36.64 16.41 3.03
N THR A 164 36.66 16.46 4.35
CA THR A 164 37.86 16.75 5.12
C THR A 164 38.32 15.51 5.87
N TYR A 165 39.59 15.48 6.25
CA TYR A 165 40.21 14.34 6.92
C TYR A 165 40.97 14.81 8.16
N ASN A 166 41.01 13.98 9.20
CA ASN A 166 41.89 14.21 10.35
C ASN A 166 43.34 13.77 10.04
N ASP A 167 44.26 14.00 10.98
CA ASP A 167 45.69 13.70 10.81
C ASP A 167 45.97 12.20 10.56
N ASP A 168 45.11 11.32 11.10
CA ASP A 168 45.16 9.87 10.89
C ASP A 168 44.54 9.43 9.54
N GLY A 169 43.93 10.36 8.80
CA GLY A 169 43.37 10.14 7.47
C GLY A 169 41.95 9.54 7.45
N TYR A 170 41.23 9.62 8.56
CA TYR A 170 39.79 9.35 8.61
C TYR A 170 39.00 10.57 8.17
N VAL A 171 37.83 10.36 7.54
CA VAL A 171 36.91 11.44 7.17
C VAL A 171 36.47 12.16 8.45
N ALA A 172 36.71 13.46 8.53
CA ALA A 172 36.33 14.31 9.66
C ALA A 172 34.99 15.01 9.40
N THR A 173 34.80 15.55 8.19
CA THR A 173 33.53 16.15 7.78
C THR A 173 33.13 15.73 6.36
N PHE A 174 31.83 15.65 6.16
CA PHE A 174 31.17 15.57 4.86
C PHE A 174 30.30 16.81 4.69
N THR A 175 30.49 17.51 3.57
CA THR A 175 29.63 18.64 3.19
C THR A 175 28.94 18.30 1.88
N ASP A 176 27.62 18.27 1.89
CA ASP A 176 26.85 18.09 0.66
C ASP A 176 26.82 19.37 -0.20
N TRP A 177 26.25 19.28 -1.39
CA TRP A 177 26.17 20.43 -2.31
C TRP A 177 25.24 21.55 -1.83
N ALA A 178 24.36 21.27 -0.85
CA ALA A 178 23.54 22.27 -0.18
C ALA A 178 24.32 23.00 0.94
N GLY A 179 25.56 22.58 1.24
CA GLY A 179 26.40 23.15 2.29
C GLY A 179 26.14 22.55 3.68
N ARG A 180 25.28 21.53 3.80
CA ARG A 180 24.98 20.88 5.08
C ARG A 180 26.14 19.99 5.49
N VAL A 181 26.59 20.15 6.73
CA VAL A 181 27.78 19.46 7.25
C VAL A 181 27.38 18.32 8.17
N THR A 182 27.94 17.14 7.92
CA THR A 182 27.94 16.01 8.86
C THR A 182 29.36 15.85 9.41
N THR A 183 29.50 15.75 10.72
CA THR A 183 30.80 15.57 11.39
C THR A 183 30.96 14.16 11.91
N PHE A 184 32.15 13.60 11.73
CA PHE A 184 32.53 12.25 12.16
C PHE A 184 33.66 12.35 13.19
N GLN A 185 33.33 12.09 14.45
CA GLN A 185 34.27 12.15 15.56
C GLN A 185 34.94 10.80 15.76
N HIS A 186 36.21 10.80 16.12
CA HIS A 186 36.98 9.58 16.35
C HIS A 186 37.65 9.61 17.73
N ASP A 187 37.79 8.46 18.37
CA ASP A 187 38.55 8.26 19.61
C ASP A 187 40.07 8.19 19.34
N ALA A 188 40.88 8.10 20.41
CA ALA A 188 42.34 8.01 20.31
C ALA A 188 42.86 6.74 19.60
N ASN A 189 42.01 5.73 19.40
CA ASN A 189 42.33 4.49 18.69
C ASN A 189 41.83 4.52 17.23
N GLY A 190 41.30 5.66 16.77
CA GLY A 190 40.75 5.85 15.44
C GLY A 190 39.41 5.14 15.21
N ASN A 191 38.67 4.80 16.25
CA ASN A 191 37.28 4.35 16.14
C ASN A 191 36.33 5.55 16.11
N LEU A 192 35.23 5.45 15.36
CA LEU A 192 34.21 6.47 15.22
C LEU A 192 33.45 6.58 16.54
N SER A 193 33.62 7.65 17.30
CA SER A 193 32.97 7.84 18.59
C SER A 193 31.59 8.50 18.46
N ALA A 194 31.37 9.33 17.44
CA ALA A 194 30.08 9.95 17.20
C ALA A 194 29.89 10.42 15.75
N ILE A 195 28.62 10.44 15.31
CA ILE A 195 28.16 11.15 14.12
C ILE A 195 27.29 12.30 14.56
N VAL A 196 27.62 13.51 14.10
CA VAL A 196 26.82 14.71 14.32
C VAL A 196 26.19 15.13 12.99
N GLY A 197 24.88 15.01 12.89
CA GLY A 197 24.11 15.40 11.72
C GLY A 197 23.99 16.93 11.57
N PRO A 198 23.51 17.42 10.42
CA PRO A 198 23.40 18.86 10.13
C PRO A 198 22.58 19.66 11.14
N ALA A 199 21.51 19.08 11.68
CA ALA A 199 20.67 19.70 12.70
C ALA A 199 21.17 19.49 14.14
N GLY A 200 22.38 18.97 14.33
CA GLY A 200 22.98 18.72 15.65
C GLY A 200 22.51 17.43 16.34
N CYS A 201 21.80 16.53 15.64
CA CYS A 201 21.52 15.19 16.15
C CYS A 201 22.82 14.39 16.30
N VAL A 202 23.02 13.74 17.45
CA VAL A 202 24.25 13.02 17.77
C VAL A 202 23.95 11.55 17.98
N THR A 203 24.57 10.68 17.18
CA THR A 203 24.63 9.24 17.45
C THR A 203 26.01 8.91 17.99
N ALA A 204 26.10 8.29 19.17
CA ALA A 204 27.37 7.94 19.81
C ALA A 204 27.64 6.43 19.75
N TYR A 205 28.93 6.06 19.74
CA TYR A 205 29.39 4.67 19.62
C TYR A 205 30.51 4.37 20.61
N GLU A 206 30.47 3.18 21.20
CA GLU A 206 31.51 2.69 22.13
C GLU A 206 31.99 1.29 21.72
N TYR A 207 33.28 1.03 21.95
CA TYR A 207 33.95 -0.20 21.51
C TYR A 207 34.68 -0.90 22.65
N ASP A 208 34.80 -2.23 22.56
CA ASP A 208 35.68 -3.01 23.43
C ASP A 208 37.17 -2.93 23.00
N ALA A 209 38.06 -3.60 23.74
CA ALA A 209 39.49 -3.67 23.41
C ALA A 209 39.81 -4.39 22.09
N ASN A 210 38.91 -5.26 21.61
CA ASN A 210 38.99 -5.90 20.30
C ASN A 210 38.37 -5.04 19.18
N ARG A 211 37.94 -3.81 19.52
CA ARG A 211 37.27 -2.83 18.66
C ARG A 211 35.87 -3.25 18.22
N ASN A 212 35.21 -4.17 18.92
CA ASN A 212 33.82 -4.49 18.63
C ASN A 212 32.89 -3.40 19.17
N LEU A 213 31.89 -2.97 18.38
CA LEU A 213 30.86 -2.01 18.79
C LEU A 213 29.99 -2.64 19.88
N ILE A 214 30.20 -2.25 21.14
CA ILE A 214 29.45 -2.79 22.28
C ILE A 214 28.23 -1.94 22.63
N ARG A 215 28.23 -0.66 22.24
CA ARG A 215 27.15 0.28 22.54
C ARG A 215 26.94 1.29 21.41
N MET A 216 25.69 1.54 21.06
CA MET A 216 25.26 2.64 20.20
C MET A 216 24.17 3.42 20.93
N THR A 217 24.30 4.74 21.00
CA THR A 217 23.30 5.62 21.62
C THR A 217 22.72 6.54 20.54
N ASP A 218 21.40 6.52 20.39
CA ASP A 218 20.71 7.38 19.42
C ASP A 218 20.59 8.84 19.91
N PRO A 219 20.14 9.78 19.06
CA PRO A 219 19.91 11.17 19.44
C PRO A 219 18.92 11.40 20.60
N MET A 220 18.02 10.46 20.90
CA MET A 220 17.13 10.53 22.06
C MET A 220 17.73 9.92 23.34
N GLY A 221 18.87 9.24 23.23
CA GLY A 221 19.57 8.63 24.35
C GLY A 221 19.24 7.15 24.56
N HIS A 222 18.45 6.53 23.68
CA HIS A 222 18.20 5.08 23.77
C HIS A 222 19.45 4.32 23.35
N VAL A 223 19.71 3.20 24.02
CA VAL A 223 20.99 2.50 23.97
C VAL A 223 20.82 1.11 23.37
N SER A 224 21.42 0.85 22.22
CA SER A 224 21.62 -0.51 21.71
C SER A 224 22.91 -1.11 22.25
N GLU A 225 22.84 -2.29 22.85
CA GLU A 225 23.99 -3.02 23.39
C GLU A 225 24.23 -4.34 22.64
N PHE A 226 25.50 -4.68 22.43
CA PHE A 226 25.91 -5.89 21.71
C PHE A 226 26.94 -6.67 22.52
N THR A 227 26.80 -8.01 22.52
CA THR A 227 27.81 -8.92 23.07
C THR A 227 28.41 -9.77 21.97
N TYR A 228 29.63 -10.26 22.21
CA TYR A 228 30.40 -11.00 21.22
C TYR A 228 31.06 -12.25 21.81
N ASP A 229 31.27 -13.26 20.97
CA ASP A 229 32.11 -14.42 21.33
C ASP A 229 33.61 -14.17 21.11
N GLY A 230 34.46 -15.16 21.44
CA GLY A 230 35.91 -15.08 21.20
C GLY A 230 36.33 -14.96 19.73
N GLN A 231 35.40 -15.18 18.79
CA GLN A 231 35.60 -14.98 17.35
C GLN A 231 35.09 -13.61 16.87
N ASN A 232 34.56 -12.76 17.76
CA ASN A 232 33.99 -11.42 17.48
C ASN A 232 32.67 -11.46 16.70
N ARG A 233 31.89 -12.52 16.89
CA ARG A 233 30.55 -12.65 16.32
C ARG A 233 29.52 -12.22 17.34
N VAL A 234 28.48 -11.50 16.91
CA VAL A 234 27.43 -11.04 17.83
C VAL A 234 26.74 -12.25 18.44
N THR A 235 26.72 -12.34 19.76
CA THR A 235 25.98 -13.38 20.50
C THR A 235 24.67 -12.88 21.06
N SER A 236 24.55 -11.57 21.29
CA SER A 236 23.28 -10.95 21.68
C SER A 236 23.20 -9.49 21.27
N TRP A 237 21.97 -9.02 21.06
CA TRP A 237 21.63 -7.61 20.89
C TRP A 237 20.39 -7.26 21.71
N ARG A 238 20.39 -6.10 22.37
CA ARG A 238 19.21 -5.53 23.05
C ARG A 238 19.15 -4.02 22.89
N LEU A 239 17.95 -3.46 23.00
CA LEU A 239 17.72 -2.02 23.06
C LEU A 239 17.21 -1.65 24.46
N GLY A 240 17.88 -0.72 25.13
CA GLY A 240 17.51 -0.26 26.46
C GLY A 240 17.34 -1.42 27.45
N SER A 241 16.19 -1.46 28.12
CA SER A 241 15.82 -2.53 29.06
C SER A 241 15.12 -3.74 28.42
N HIS A 242 14.92 -3.75 27.10
CA HIS A 242 14.24 -4.86 26.41
C HIS A 242 15.07 -6.16 26.50
N PRO A 243 14.43 -7.33 26.52
CA PRO A 243 15.11 -8.62 26.43
C PRO A 243 15.99 -8.70 25.18
N ALA A 244 17.08 -9.46 25.27
CA ALA A 244 18.02 -9.57 24.17
C ALA A 244 17.58 -10.62 23.15
N THR A 245 17.69 -10.29 21.86
CA THR A 245 17.79 -11.29 20.80
C THR A 245 19.14 -11.98 20.90
N GLN A 246 19.17 -13.32 20.87
CA GLN A 246 20.36 -14.14 21.01
C GLN A 246 20.71 -14.88 19.72
N TYR A 247 22.00 -15.07 19.48
CA TYR A 247 22.54 -15.78 18.33
C TYR A 247 23.46 -16.90 18.81
N VAL A 248 23.10 -18.14 18.49
CA VAL A 248 23.86 -19.34 18.85
C VAL A 248 24.40 -19.99 17.58
N TYR A 249 25.72 -20.16 17.51
CA TYR A 249 26.42 -20.70 16.35
C TYR A 249 26.99 -22.08 16.66
N GLU A 250 26.71 -23.07 15.82
CA GLU A 250 27.25 -24.43 15.95
C GLU A 250 28.02 -24.84 14.68
N PHE A 251 29.20 -25.44 14.89
CA PHE A 251 30.14 -25.82 13.82
C PHE A 251 30.57 -27.29 13.85
N SER A 252 29.84 -28.15 14.55
CA SER A 252 30.09 -29.59 14.60
C SER A 252 29.51 -30.35 13.38
N GLY A 253 29.11 -29.64 12.32
CA GLY A 253 28.41 -30.13 11.12
C GLY A 253 28.27 -29.01 10.06
N PRO A 254 27.22 -28.98 9.19
CA PRO A 254 26.97 -27.77 8.37
C PRO A 254 26.90 -26.53 9.28
N ASN A 255 27.30 -25.36 8.78
CA ASN A 255 27.29 -24.13 9.58
C ASN A 255 25.84 -23.77 9.93
N THR A 256 25.43 -23.98 11.18
CA THR A 256 24.08 -23.68 11.65
C THR A 256 24.08 -22.46 12.56
N THR A 257 22.96 -21.74 12.54
CA THR A 257 22.73 -20.61 13.43
C THR A 257 21.30 -20.62 13.92
N ARG A 258 21.15 -20.58 15.24
CA ARG A 258 19.88 -20.42 15.92
C ARG A 258 19.74 -18.97 16.38
N VAL A 259 18.72 -18.29 15.87
CA VAL A 259 18.37 -16.93 16.26
C VAL A 259 17.17 -17.01 17.19
N ILE A 260 17.35 -16.62 18.45
CA ILE A 260 16.31 -16.61 19.47
C ILE A 260 15.89 -15.15 19.66
N ASN A 261 14.64 -14.82 19.33
CA ASN A 261 14.16 -13.45 19.45
C ASN A 261 13.91 -13.06 20.92
N SER A 262 13.47 -11.83 21.15
CA SER A 262 13.31 -11.25 22.50
C SER A 262 12.21 -11.96 23.31
N LEU A 263 11.31 -12.70 22.64
CA LEU A 263 10.27 -13.54 23.26
C LEU A 263 10.70 -15.01 23.45
N GLY A 264 11.92 -15.39 23.05
CA GLY A 264 12.42 -16.77 23.17
C GLY A 264 12.09 -17.69 21.99
N HIS A 265 11.47 -17.18 20.92
CA HIS A 265 11.16 -17.96 19.72
C HIS A 265 12.40 -18.13 18.82
N ALA A 266 12.71 -19.37 18.46
CA ALA A 266 13.95 -19.74 17.77
C ALA A 266 13.73 -19.99 16.27
N THR A 267 14.46 -19.28 15.40
CA THR A 267 14.57 -19.58 13.97
C THR A 267 15.93 -20.19 13.68
N ASP A 268 15.95 -21.35 13.05
CA ASP A 268 17.17 -22.09 12.71
C ASP A 268 17.53 -21.88 11.23
N TYR A 269 18.79 -21.57 10.98
CA TYR A 269 19.35 -21.41 9.65
C TYR A 269 20.49 -22.40 9.44
N ALA A 270 20.58 -23.00 8.26
CA ALA A 270 21.76 -23.74 7.83
C ALA A 270 22.36 -23.10 6.58
N PHE A 271 23.68 -23.06 6.52
CA PHE A 271 24.43 -22.47 5.41
C PHE A 271 25.44 -23.48 4.85
N ASP A 272 25.77 -23.32 3.56
CA ASP A 272 26.93 -23.99 3.00
C ASP A 272 28.26 -23.30 3.39
N SER A 273 29.38 -23.86 2.92
CA SER A 273 30.71 -23.30 3.17
C SER A 273 30.93 -21.90 2.58
N ALA A 274 30.08 -21.47 1.64
CA ALA A 274 30.12 -20.14 1.03
C ALA A 274 29.14 -19.15 1.69
N GLY A 275 28.44 -19.56 2.76
CA GLY A 275 27.49 -18.71 3.48
C GLY A 275 26.14 -18.52 2.80
N ARG A 276 25.80 -19.35 1.82
CA ARG A 276 24.49 -19.33 1.16
C ARG A 276 23.51 -20.16 2.00
N GLN A 277 22.30 -19.64 2.22
CA GLN A 277 21.29 -20.31 3.03
C GLN A 277 20.83 -21.59 2.33
N LEU A 278 21.01 -22.74 2.98
CA LEU A 278 20.50 -24.04 2.54
C LEU A 278 19.10 -24.29 3.09
N THR A 279 18.89 -24.04 4.39
CA THR A 279 17.59 -24.19 5.03
C THR A 279 17.29 -23.01 5.94
N LYS A 280 16.00 -22.71 6.10
CA LYS A 280 15.45 -21.86 7.15
C LYS A 280 14.27 -22.61 7.77
N THR A 281 14.34 -22.84 9.07
CA THR A 281 13.27 -23.44 9.86
C THR A 281 12.72 -22.38 10.81
N ASP A 282 11.44 -22.05 10.68
CA ASP A 282 10.78 -21.08 11.55
C ASP A 282 10.55 -21.64 12.98
N PRO A 283 10.11 -20.81 13.94
CA PRO A 283 9.86 -21.26 15.31
C PRO A 283 8.75 -22.31 15.48
N LEU A 284 7.96 -22.55 14.45
CA LEU A 284 6.91 -23.58 14.41
C LEU A 284 7.40 -24.88 13.75
N GLY A 285 8.66 -24.92 13.28
CA GLY A 285 9.26 -26.09 12.63
C GLY A 285 9.05 -26.14 11.11
N ASN A 286 8.43 -25.12 10.49
CA ASN A 286 8.23 -25.08 9.04
C ASN A 286 9.54 -24.76 8.33
N GLN A 287 9.90 -25.55 7.33
CA GLN A 287 11.20 -25.45 6.65
C GLN A 287 11.08 -24.97 5.19
N GLU A 288 11.91 -24.00 4.81
CA GLU A 288 12.23 -23.64 3.43
C GLU A 288 13.65 -24.14 3.10
N THR A 289 13.81 -24.84 1.98
CA THR A 289 15.09 -25.33 1.46
C THR A 289 15.45 -24.62 0.16
N ARG A 290 16.74 -24.35 -0.05
CA ARG A 290 17.28 -23.71 -1.25
C ARG A 290 18.43 -24.53 -1.81
N THR A 291 18.46 -24.70 -3.12
CA THR A 291 19.56 -25.40 -3.82
C THR A 291 20.30 -24.46 -4.75
N TYR A 292 21.59 -24.71 -4.91
CA TYR A 292 22.47 -23.91 -5.76
C TYR A 292 23.21 -24.81 -6.75
N ASP A 293 23.57 -24.27 -7.92
CA ASP A 293 24.48 -24.96 -8.84
C ASP A 293 25.94 -24.87 -8.36
N VAL A 294 26.85 -25.50 -9.12
CA VAL A 294 28.30 -25.51 -8.81
C VAL A 294 28.94 -24.12 -8.81
N GLU A 295 28.33 -23.15 -9.50
CA GLU A 295 28.78 -21.76 -9.54
C GLU A 295 28.11 -20.89 -8.47
N GLY A 296 27.10 -21.41 -7.79
CA GLY A 296 26.40 -20.76 -6.69
C GLY A 296 25.15 -19.99 -7.02
N PHE A 297 24.57 -20.18 -8.21
CA PHE A 297 23.29 -19.60 -8.56
C PHE A 297 22.15 -20.42 -7.97
N LEU A 298 21.13 -19.72 -7.45
CA LEU A 298 19.95 -20.36 -6.86
C LEU A 298 19.16 -21.08 -7.96
N THR A 299 19.05 -22.41 -7.87
CA THR A 299 18.37 -23.26 -8.85
C THR A 299 16.97 -23.67 -8.41
N SER A 300 16.73 -23.77 -7.09
CA SER A 300 15.38 -24.04 -6.60
C SER A 300 15.13 -23.50 -5.19
N ILE A 301 13.85 -23.25 -4.90
CA ILE A 301 13.31 -22.97 -3.57
C ILE A 301 12.18 -23.96 -3.31
N THR A 302 12.24 -24.70 -2.21
CA THR A 302 11.25 -25.70 -1.81
C THR A 302 10.69 -25.36 -0.44
N ASN A 303 9.36 -25.33 -0.33
CA ASN A 303 8.64 -25.17 0.93
C ASN A 303 7.51 -26.22 1.00
N ALA A 304 6.61 -26.10 1.99
CA ALA A 304 5.50 -27.05 2.17
C ALA A 304 4.52 -27.12 0.98
N LEU A 305 4.50 -26.11 0.08
CA LEU A 305 3.65 -26.11 -1.12
C LEU A 305 4.32 -26.70 -2.37
N GLY A 306 5.61 -26.99 -2.32
CA GLY A 306 6.37 -27.55 -3.45
C GLY A 306 7.58 -26.73 -3.84
N THR A 307 8.06 -26.91 -5.08
CA THR A 307 9.34 -26.37 -5.55
C THR A 307 9.16 -25.36 -6.68
N THR A 308 9.81 -24.20 -6.55
CA THR A 308 10.04 -23.27 -7.66
C THR A 308 11.44 -23.50 -8.23
N GLN A 309 11.57 -23.66 -9.55
CA GLN A 309 12.86 -23.84 -10.24
C GLN A 309 13.25 -22.58 -11.01
N ILE A 310 14.54 -22.28 -11.06
CA ILE A 310 15.11 -21.12 -11.74
C ILE A 310 16.23 -21.57 -12.67
N PHE A 311 16.17 -21.15 -13.92
CA PHE A 311 17.12 -21.52 -14.98
C PHE A 311 17.82 -20.28 -15.52
N TYR A 312 19.10 -20.43 -15.85
CA TYR A 312 19.96 -19.34 -16.32
C TYR A 312 20.56 -19.66 -17.69
N ASP A 313 20.86 -18.62 -18.48
CA ASP A 313 21.68 -18.75 -19.69
C ASP A 313 23.20 -18.80 -19.35
N GLY A 314 24.05 -18.92 -20.39
CA GLY A 314 25.50 -18.89 -20.24
C GLY A 314 26.05 -17.55 -19.72
N GLN A 315 25.29 -16.46 -19.80
CA GLN A 315 25.61 -15.14 -19.24
C GLN A 315 25.04 -14.94 -17.82
N LYS A 316 24.38 -15.97 -17.26
CA LYS A 316 23.77 -15.99 -15.94
C LYS A 316 22.59 -15.01 -15.77
N ASN A 317 21.84 -14.78 -16.85
CA ASN A 317 20.52 -14.14 -16.79
C ASN A 317 19.45 -15.20 -16.54
N ILE A 318 18.41 -14.87 -15.77
CA ILE A 318 17.28 -15.78 -15.55
C ILE A 318 16.49 -15.90 -16.84
N VAL A 319 16.50 -17.05 -17.49
CA VAL A 319 15.76 -17.27 -18.75
C VAL A 319 14.43 -17.97 -18.54
N ARG A 320 14.26 -18.66 -17.41
CA ARG A 320 13.02 -19.38 -17.11
C ARG A 320 12.84 -19.55 -15.61
N ARG A 321 11.62 -19.31 -15.12
CA ARG A 321 11.19 -19.63 -13.77
C ARG A 321 9.98 -20.55 -13.85
N VAL A 322 10.09 -21.74 -13.28
CA VAL A 322 9.00 -22.73 -13.19
C VAL A 322 8.43 -22.68 -11.78
N HIS A 323 7.14 -22.38 -11.66
CA HIS A 323 6.45 -22.27 -10.38
C HIS A 323 6.01 -23.64 -9.85
N GLN A 324 5.48 -23.67 -8.62
CA GLN A 324 5.08 -24.91 -7.93
C GLN A 324 3.98 -25.70 -8.65
N ASP A 325 3.21 -25.06 -9.54
CA ASP A 325 2.17 -25.66 -10.39
C ASP A 325 2.69 -26.07 -11.78
N ALA A 326 4.02 -26.10 -11.98
CA ALA A 326 4.71 -26.38 -13.24
C ALA A 326 4.50 -25.36 -14.38
N THR A 327 3.78 -24.27 -14.15
CA THR A 327 3.69 -23.15 -15.10
C THR A 327 5.02 -22.38 -15.14
N ALA A 328 5.33 -21.72 -16.25
CA ALA A 328 6.63 -21.08 -16.43
C ALA A 328 6.54 -19.65 -16.97
N HIS A 329 7.42 -18.80 -16.47
CA HIS A 329 7.70 -17.48 -17.04
C HIS A 329 9.08 -17.51 -17.72
N GLU A 330 9.17 -17.00 -18.94
CA GLU A 330 10.37 -17.05 -19.78
C GLU A 330 10.87 -15.66 -20.16
N TYR A 331 12.19 -15.52 -20.30
CA TYR A 331 12.85 -14.25 -20.63
C TYR A 331 13.94 -14.46 -21.67
N THR A 332 14.17 -13.43 -22.50
CA THR A 332 15.35 -13.38 -23.40
C THR A 332 16.11 -12.08 -23.20
N TYR A 333 17.41 -12.09 -23.51
CA TYR A 333 18.32 -10.97 -23.30
C TYR A 333 19.20 -10.75 -24.51
N ASP A 334 19.70 -9.53 -24.67
CA ASP A 334 20.76 -9.22 -25.63
C ASP A 334 22.16 -9.51 -25.06
N THR A 335 23.19 -9.29 -25.87
CA THR A 335 24.60 -9.49 -25.48
C THR A 335 25.07 -8.56 -24.36
N GLN A 336 24.33 -7.48 -24.10
CA GLN A 336 24.58 -6.54 -23.00
C GLN A 336 23.75 -6.87 -21.74
N ARG A 337 23.09 -8.04 -21.71
CA ARG A 337 22.24 -8.53 -20.61
C ARG A 337 21.00 -7.67 -20.36
N ARG A 338 20.49 -6.99 -21.39
CA ARG A 338 19.23 -6.22 -21.33
C ARG A 338 18.08 -7.11 -21.80
N MET A 339 16.96 -7.12 -21.07
CA MET A 339 15.82 -7.98 -21.36
C MET A 339 15.17 -7.58 -22.69
N LEU A 340 15.12 -8.50 -23.66
CA LEU A 340 14.50 -8.29 -24.97
C LEU A 340 13.04 -8.75 -25.01
N THR A 341 12.72 -9.86 -24.35
CA THR A 341 11.34 -10.35 -24.23
C THR A 341 11.05 -10.90 -22.85
N SER A 342 9.79 -10.78 -22.45
CA SER A 342 9.19 -11.46 -21.30
C SER A 342 7.94 -12.18 -21.78
N LYS A 343 7.87 -13.48 -21.50
CA LYS A 343 6.77 -14.36 -21.90
C LYS A 343 6.13 -14.93 -20.64
N ASN A 344 4.85 -14.63 -20.44
CA ASN A 344 4.12 -15.05 -19.26
C ASN A 344 3.69 -16.52 -19.33
N GLU A 345 3.06 -16.97 -18.25
CA GLU A 345 2.59 -18.34 -18.02
C GLU A 345 1.47 -18.76 -18.98
N ARG A 346 0.84 -17.80 -19.69
CA ARG A 346 -0.13 -18.02 -20.77
C ARG A 346 0.49 -17.91 -22.17
N ASN A 347 1.81 -17.82 -22.27
CA ASN A 347 2.60 -17.67 -23.51
C ASN A 347 2.49 -16.32 -24.24
N PHE A 348 1.95 -15.28 -23.60
CA PHE A 348 1.91 -13.94 -24.19
C PHE A 348 3.24 -13.21 -24.01
N VAL A 349 3.71 -12.53 -25.07
CA VAL A 349 5.06 -11.95 -25.15
C VAL A 349 5.01 -10.43 -25.14
N THR A 350 5.74 -9.81 -24.22
CA THR A 350 6.09 -8.38 -24.25
C THR A 350 7.53 -8.25 -24.75
N SER A 351 7.79 -7.31 -25.66
CA SER A 351 9.14 -7.05 -26.19
C SER A 351 9.66 -5.65 -25.87
N TYR A 352 10.97 -5.50 -25.79
CA TYR A 352 11.67 -4.29 -25.37
C TYR A 352 12.79 -3.95 -26.35
N THR A 353 12.92 -2.67 -26.71
CA THR A 353 13.99 -2.14 -27.57
C THR A 353 14.73 -1.03 -26.84
N TYR A 354 16.06 -1.01 -26.93
CA TYR A 354 16.92 -0.04 -26.27
C TYR A 354 17.77 0.73 -27.28
N ASP A 355 18.19 1.93 -26.92
CA ASP A 355 19.19 2.69 -27.67
C ASP A 355 20.63 2.16 -27.42
N SER A 356 21.63 2.84 -27.99
CA SER A 356 23.06 2.50 -27.81
C SER A 356 23.57 2.78 -26.40
N SER A 357 22.90 3.65 -25.65
CA SER A 357 23.19 3.97 -24.24
C SER A 357 22.47 3.02 -23.27
N GLY A 358 21.55 2.18 -23.72
CA GLY A 358 20.81 1.25 -22.87
C GLY A 358 19.50 1.79 -22.31
N ASN A 359 19.03 2.95 -22.76
CA ASN A 359 17.71 3.45 -22.37
C ASN A 359 16.62 2.71 -23.13
N LEU A 360 15.51 2.41 -22.46
CA LEU A 360 14.35 1.74 -23.07
C LEU A 360 13.63 2.72 -24.00
N ILE A 361 13.77 2.57 -25.32
CA ILE A 361 13.10 3.48 -26.28
C ILE A 361 11.73 2.98 -26.73
N ARG A 362 11.46 1.67 -26.60
CA ARG A 362 10.17 1.09 -26.97
C ARG A 362 9.83 -0.16 -26.17
N ARG A 363 8.59 -0.25 -25.69
CA ARG A 363 7.95 -1.48 -25.20
C ARG A 363 6.77 -1.81 -26.11
N THR A 364 6.70 -3.03 -26.60
CA THR A 364 5.55 -3.54 -27.35
C THR A 364 4.85 -4.62 -26.52
N ASP A 365 3.57 -4.40 -26.21
CA ASP A 365 2.75 -5.35 -25.49
C ASP A 365 2.30 -6.55 -26.36
N PRO A 366 1.73 -7.61 -25.75
CA PRO A 366 1.22 -8.78 -26.48
C PRO A 366 0.14 -8.53 -27.54
N LEU A 367 -0.57 -7.40 -27.48
CA LEU A 367 -1.58 -7.01 -28.47
C LEU A 367 -1.01 -6.07 -29.55
N GLY A 368 0.28 -5.74 -29.48
CA GLY A 368 0.98 -4.87 -30.43
C GLY A 368 0.98 -3.39 -30.06
N GLY A 369 0.40 -3.01 -28.92
CA GLY A 369 0.43 -1.63 -28.40
C GLY A 369 1.86 -1.21 -28.07
N GLN A 370 2.24 0.02 -28.46
CA GLN A 370 3.61 0.51 -28.33
C GLN A 370 3.72 1.74 -27.42
N LEU A 371 4.48 1.59 -26.33
CA LEU A 371 4.97 2.70 -25.53
C LEU A 371 6.35 3.11 -26.05
N ASN A 372 6.51 4.37 -26.47
CA ASN A 372 7.78 4.92 -26.93
C ASN A 372 8.31 6.01 -25.99
N LEU A 373 9.62 6.02 -25.75
CA LEU A 373 10.29 6.98 -24.89
C LEU A 373 11.44 7.64 -25.65
N THR A 374 11.62 8.95 -25.44
CA THR A 374 12.82 9.68 -25.87
C THR A 374 13.56 10.21 -24.65
N TYR A 375 14.85 10.46 -24.82
CA TYR A 375 15.73 10.82 -23.71
C TYR A 375 16.57 12.05 -24.07
N ASP A 376 16.92 12.84 -23.06
CA ASP A 376 17.99 13.83 -23.17
C ASP A 376 19.37 13.13 -23.18
N PRO A 377 20.47 13.85 -23.46
CA PRO A 377 21.81 13.27 -23.41
C PRO A 377 22.20 12.69 -22.03
N TYR A 378 21.47 13.07 -20.98
CA TYR A 378 21.69 12.63 -19.62
C TYR A 378 20.83 11.40 -19.23
N GLY A 379 19.95 10.91 -20.11
CA GLY A 379 19.09 9.75 -19.85
C GLY A 379 17.79 10.05 -19.11
N HIS A 380 17.38 11.32 -18.98
CA HIS A 380 16.04 11.63 -18.50
C HIS A 380 15.03 11.52 -19.62
N VAL A 381 13.84 10.98 -19.33
CA VAL A 381 12.77 10.86 -20.33
C VAL A 381 12.30 12.25 -20.72
N LEU A 382 12.48 12.64 -21.99
CA LEU A 382 11.98 13.91 -22.54
C LEU A 382 10.53 13.78 -23.01
N THR A 383 10.21 12.68 -23.70
CA THR A 383 8.85 12.41 -24.13
C THR A 383 8.45 10.97 -23.83
N ARG A 384 7.19 10.81 -23.46
CA ARG A 384 6.51 9.53 -23.36
C ARG A 384 5.32 9.54 -24.30
N THR A 385 5.39 8.70 -25.33
CA THR A 385 4.30 8.47 -26.28
C THR A 385 3.64 7.14 -25.95
N ASP A 386 2.39 7.18 -25.52
CA ASP A 386 1.67 5.96 -25.16
C ASP A 386 1.18 5.15 -26.37
N GLU A 387 0.51 4.03 -26.09
CA GLU A 387 0.01 3.06 -27.06
C GLU A 387 -1.05 3.63 -28.02
N LEU A 388 -1.62 4.81 -27.73
CA LEU A 388 -2.53 5.57 -28.60
C LEU A 388 -1.84 6.72 -29.35
N GLY A 389 -0.53 6.90 -29.19
CA GLY A 389 0.23 7.98 -29.83
C GLY A 389 0.18 9.32 -29.10
N ARG A 390 -0.34 9.37 -27.86
CA ARG A 390 -0.47 10.62 -27.09
C ARG A 390 0.84 10.92 -26.38
N VAL A 391 1.29 12.17 -26.46
CA VAL A 391 2.62 12.58 -26.02
C VAL A 391 2.55 13.37 -24.71
N THR A 392 3.22 12.87 -23.67
CA THR A 392 3.55 13.66 -22.47
C THR A 392 5.02 14.10 -22.57
N GLN A 393 5.31 15.36 -22.32
CA GLN A 393 6.67 15.90 -22.34
C GLN A 393 7.14 16.23 -20.91
N TYR A 394 8.45 16.21 -20.71
CA TYR A 394 9.09 16.52 -19.45
C TYR A 394 10.27 17.47 -19.66
N GLU A 395 10.43 18.40 -18.74
CA GLU A 395 11.56 19.31 -18.71
C GLU A 395 12.34 19.12 -17.42
N TYR A 396 13.64 19.39 -17.50
CA TYR A 396 14.57 19.21 -16.41
C TYR A 396 15.46 20.44 -16.27
N ASP A 397 15.86 20.75 -15.04
CA ASP A 397 16.91 21.75 -14.79
C ASP A 397 18.32 21.18 -15.11
N ALA A 398 19.35 22.02 -14.93
CA ALA A 398 20.74 21.60 -15.12
C ALA A 398 21.14 20.44 -14.18
N PHE A 399 20.49 20.31 -13.03
CA PHE A 399 20.75 19.30 -12.00
C PHE A 399 20.01 17.97 -12.24
N GLY A 400 19.08 17.94 -13.19
CA GLY A 400 18.28 16.77 -13.56
C GLY A 400 16.98 16.61 -12.80
N HIS A 401 16.57 17.63 -12.05
CA HIS A 401 15.23 17.63 -11.43
C HIS A 401 14.19 17.93 -12.48
N ARG A 402 13.07 17.20 -12.43
CA ARG A 402 11.94 17.46 -13.34
C ARG A 402 11.29 18.77 -12.94
N THR A 403 11.44 19.81 -13.76
CA THR A 403 10.87 21.15 -13.52
C THR A 403 9.49 21.30 -14.15
N ALA A 404 9.15 20.48 -15.15
CA ALA A 404 7.82 20.48 -15.72
C ALA A 404 7.37 19.11 -16.24
N ARG A 405 6.05 18.91 -16.21
CA ARG A 405 5.33 17.89 -16.97
C ARG A 405 4.29 18.59 -17.82
N ILE A 406 4.31 18.31 -19.11
CA ILE A 406 3.38 18.85 -20.09
C ILE A 406 2.55 17.69 -20.60
N ASP A 407 1.24 17.75 -20.37
CA ASP A 407 0.32 16.70 -20.79
C ASP A 407 0.03 16.77 -22.31
N PRO A 408 -0.67 15.77 -22.89
CA PRO A 408 -1.08 15.79 -24.30
C PRO A 408 -1.96 16.98 -24.74
N TYR A 409 -2.58 17.71 -23.80
CA TYR A 409 -3.33 18.95 -24.05
C TYR A 409 -2.45 20.20 -23.95
N THR A 410 -1.15 20.04 -23.72
CA THR A 410 -0.17 21.11 -23.44
C THR A 410 -0.34 21.80 -22.09
N ASN A 411 -1.19 21.27 -21.20
CA ASN A 411 -1.28 21.78 -19.84
C ASN A 411 -0.01 21.45 -19.08
N ARG A 412 0.44 22.38 -18.24
CA ARG A 412 1.77 22.35 -17.65
C ARG A 412 1.69 22.38 -16.14
N ARG A 413 2.24 21.36 -15.49
CA ARG A 413 2.56 21.36 -14.06
C ARG A 413 4.05 21.57 -13.86
N THR A 414 4.43 22.38 -12.88
CA THR A 414 5.83 22.76 -12.62
C THR A 414 6.25 22.56 -11.18
N TRP A 415 7.53 22.27 -10.97
CA TRP A 415 8.14 22.12 -9.66
C TRP A 415 9.37 23.00 -9.52
N GLN A 416 9.57 23.55 -8.33
CA GLN A 416 10.80 24.22 -7.93
C GLN A 416 11.47 23.46 -6.79
N TYR A 417 12.80 23.47 -6.81
CA TYR A 417 13.62 22.72 -5.87
C TYR A 417 14.55 23.66 -5.11
N ASP A 418 14.85 23.33 -3.86
CA ASP A 418 15.94 23.97 -3.13
C ASP A 418 17.30 23.35 -3.48
N LEU A 419 18.37 23.87 -2.85
CA LEU A 419 19.72 23.36 -3.05
C LEU A 419 19.92 21.93 -2.50
N ALA A 420 18.99 21.39 -1.70
CA ALA A 420 19.04 20.02 -1.20
C ALA A 420 18.20 19.06 -2.06
N ASP A 421 17.80 19.48 -3.26
CA ASP A 421 17.01 18.73 -4.25
C ASP A 421 15.59 18.39 -3.77
N ARG A 422 15.02 19.21 -2.86
CA ARG A 422 13.68 19.02 -2.30
C ARG A 422 12.69 19.95 -2.97
N VAL A 423 11.47 19.47 -3.23
CA VAL A 423 10.39 20.29 -3.81
C VAL A 423 9.96 21.36 -2.83
N VAL A 424 10.18 22.63 -3.15
CA VAL A 424 9.74 23.79 -2.35
C VAL A 424 8.48 24.44 -2.90
N SER A 425 8.15 24.16 -4.17
CA SER A 425 6.94 24.65 -4.82
C SER A 425 6.43 23.63 -5.83
N ASP A 426 5.12 23.40 -5.83
CA ASP A 426 4.38 22.63 -6.83
C ASP A 426 3.26 23.51 -7.38
N THR A 427 3.32 23.81 -8.67
CA THR A 427 2.33 24.63 -9.36
C THR A 427 1.62 23.78 -10.39
N ASP A 428 0.32 23.56 -10.19
CA ASP A 428 -0.48 22.68 -11.03
C ASP A 428 -0.82 23.28 -12.40
N GLU A 429 -1.58 22.51 -13.18
CA GLU A 429 -2.00 22.81 -14.54
C GLU A 429 -2.90 24.06 -14.66
N LEU A 430 -3.45 24.57 -13.55
CA LEU A 430 -4.23 25.82 -13.47
C LEU A 430 -3.44 26.97 -12.84
N ALA A 431 -2.12 26.83 -12.71
CA ALA A 431 -1.22 27.80 -12.09
C ALA A 431 -1.48 28.05 -10.59
N ARG A 432 -2.03 27.06 -9.88
CA ARG A 432 -2.25 27.13 -8.42
C ARG A 432 -1.06 26.51 -7.70
N THR A 433 -0.53 27.17 -6.68
CA THR A 433 0.76 26.81 -6.08
C THR A 433 0.61 26.30 -4.64
N THR A 434 1.24 25.17 -4.35
CA THR A 434 1.49 24.67 -2.99
C THR A 434 2.98 24.80 -2.66
N ALA A 435 3.31 25.38 -1.51
CA ALA A 435 4.69 25.61 -1.07
C ALA A 435 5.06 24.69 0.12
N PHE A 436 6.34 24.30 0.18
CA PHE A 436 6.88 23.39 1.19
C PHE A 436 8.15 23.96 1.81
N GLN A 437 8.35 23.71 3.11
CA GLN A 437 9.56 24.08 3.85
C GLN A 437 10.06 22.88 4.65
N TYR A 438 11.37 22.77 4.81
CA TYR A 438 12.02 21.63 5.44
C TYR A 438 13.06 22.11 6.46
N ASP A 439 13.39 21.25 7.43
CA ASP A 439 14.56 21.43 8.29
C ASP A 439 15.85 20.90 7.62
N ASP A 440 16.98 20.97 8.33
CA ASP A 440 18.28 20.50 7.81
C ASP A 440 18.41 18.97 7.76
N ASN A 441 17.48 18.24 8.39
CA ASN A 441 17.36 16.78 8.36
C ASN A 441 16.43 16.28 7.23
N ASP A 442 15.95 17.18 6.35
CA ASP A 442 15.02 16.87 5.26
C ASP A 442 13.58 16.55 5.70
N ASN A 443 13.20 16.87 6.95
CA ASN A 443 11.83 16.75 7.40
C ASN A 443 10.99 17.92 6.92
N LEU A 444 9.78 17.66 6.40
CA LEU A 444 8.82 18.69 6.02
C LEU A 444 8.29 19.39 7.27
N THR A 445 8.58 20.67 7.49
CA THR A 445 8.14 21.42 8.68
C THR A 445 6.90 22.28 8.45
N ARG A 446 6.66 22.67 7.19
CA ARG A 446 5.53 23.54 6.83
C ARG A 446 5.06 23.28 5.40
N GLN A 447 3.75 23.16 5.24
CA GLN A 447 3.07 23.11 3.93
C GLN A 447 2.08 24.28 3.84
N THR A 448 2.07 25.01 2.73
CA THR A 448 1.08 26.06 2.44
C THR A 448 0.34 25.72 1.15
N ASN A 449 -0.96 25.51 1.25
CA ASN A 449 -1.81 25.15 0.12
C ASN A 449 -2.13 26.38 -0.77
N ALA A 450 -2.80 26.15 -1.90
CA ALA A 450 -3.10 27.20 -2.88
C ALA A 450 -4.08 28.29 -2.40
N LEU A 451 -4.79 28.08 -1.29
CA LEU A 451 -5.62 29.09 -0.63
C LEU A 451 -4.90 29.81 0.52
N GLY A 452 -3.63 29.47 0.78
CA GLY A 452 -2.83 30.05 1.87
C GLY A 452 -2.98 29.34 3.22
N GLY A 453 -3.76 28.26 3.30
CA GLY A 453 -3.89 27.43 4.51
C GLY A 453 -2.57 26.73 4.83
N VAL A 454 -2.21 26.69 6.13
CA VAL A 454 -0.89 26.26 6.60
C VAL A 454 -0.99 25.03 7.46
N ARG A 455 -0.32 23.94 7.07
CA ARG A 455 -0.04 22.80 7.97
C ARG A 455 1.38 22.86 8.49
N GLN A 456 1.58 22.48 9.75
CA GLN A 456 2.90 22.42 10.39
C GLN A 456 3.16 21.03 10.95
N PHE A 457 4.43 20.63 10.94
CA PHE A 457 4.89 19.33 11.42
C PHE A 457 6.11 19.52 12.32
N PHE A 458 6.14 18.80 13.43
CA PHE A 458 7.20 18.89 14.44
C PHE A 458 7.78 17.51 14.69
N TYR A 459 9.10 17.42 14.79
CA TYR A 459 9.82 16.16 14.90
C TYR A 459 10.71 16.15 16.16
N ASN A 460 10.94 14.97 16.73
CA ASN A 460 11.98 14.78 17.73
C ASN A 460 13.37 14.62 17.06
N LEU A 461 14.43 14.42 17.85
CA LEU A 461 15.81 14.29 17.32
C LEU A 461 16.04 12.98 16.54
N ASP A 462 15.18 11.99 16.71
CA ASP A 462 15.14 10.75 15.91
C ASP A 462 14.32 10.90 14.62
N GLN A 463 13.84 12.10 14.32
CA GLN A 463 13.05 12.44 13.14
C GLN A 463 11.66 11.77 13.10
N LEU A 464 11.13 11.40 14.27
CA LEU A 464 9.75 10.93 14.43
C LEU A 464 8.81 12.13 14.60
N LEU A 465 7.68 12.13 13.88
CA LEU A 465 6.66 13.18 13.95
C LEU A 465 6.03 13.20 15.33
N THR A 466 6.18 14.27 16.11
CA THR A 466 5.63 14.41 17.47
C THR A 466 4.36 15.24 17.51
N ARG A 467 4.16 16.13 16.54
CA ARG A 467 2.95 16.95 16.42
C ARG A 467 2.67 17.33 14.97
N GLN A 468 1.40 17.33 14.61
CA GLN A 468 0.88 17.95 13.40
C GLN A 468 -0.13 19.03 13.77
N THR A 469 -0.04 20.19 13.12
CA THR A 469 -1.03 21.29 13.24
C THR A 469 -1.73 21.46 11.90
N ASP A 470 -3.07 21.42 11.89
CA ASP A 470 -3.89 21.62 10.68
C ASP A 470 -4.01 23.10 10.29
N GLU A 471 -4.69 23.39 9.17
CA GLU A 471 -4.87 24.74 8.64
C GLU A 471 -5.71 25.68 9.54
N LEU A 472 -6.42 25.13 10.53
CA LEU A 472 -7.18 25.88 11.53
C LEU A 472 -6.43 26.03 12.86
N GLY A 473 -5.26 25.42 13.02
CA GLY A 473 -4.45 25.47 14.23
C GLY A 473 -4.74 24.35 15.24
N HIS A 474 -5.49 23.32 14.85
CA HIS A 474 -5.76 22.16 15.71
C HIS A 474 -4.58 21.19 15.70
N ASN A 475 -4.22 20.68 16.87
CA ASN A 475 -3.04 19.82 17.05
C ASN A 475 -3.43 18.34 17.19
N THR A 476 -2.66 17.48 16.54
CA THR A 476 -2.61 16.04 16.84
C THR A 476 -1.20 15.71 17.29
N ASP A 477 -1.08 15.11 18.49
CA ASP A 477 0.19 14.76 19.12
C ASP A 477 0.45 13.26 19.03
N TYR A 478 1.73 12.88 18.88
CA TYR A 478 2.18 11.49 18.75
C TYR A 478 3.29 11.20 19.77
N ALA A 479 3.25 10.01 20.35
CA ALA A 479 4.32 9.50 21.23
C ALA A 479 4.78 8.12 20.76
N TYR A 480 6.04 7.80 21.07
CA TYR A 480 6.72 6.56 20.66
C TYR A 480 7.42 5.92 21.86
N ASP A 481 7.66 4.61 21.79
CA ASP A 481 8.61 3.92 22.68
C ASP A 481 10.04 3.95 22.10
N ASP A 482 10.99 3.40 22.85
CA ASP A 482 12.41 3.31 22.47
C ASP A 482 12.60 2.44 21.20
N LEU A 483 11.69 1.51 20.90
CA LEU A 483 11.67 0.72 19.66
C LEU A 483 11.02 1.46 18.48
N HIS A 484 10.65 2.73 18.67
CA HIS A 484 9.99 3.61 17.72
C HIS A 484 8.59 3.15 17.30
N ASN A 485 7.94 2.31 18.12
CA ASN A 485 6.52 2.00 17.97
C ASN A 485 5.69 3.18 18.48
N GLN A 486 4.63 3.56 17.76
CA GLN A 486 3.78 4.67 18.17
C GLN A 486 2.89 4.22 19.34
N THR A 487 3.15 4.70 20.55
CA THR A 487 2.42 4.28 21.76
C THR A 487 1.17 5.11 22.04
N ARG A 488 1.09 6.32 21.48
CA ARG A 488 -0.05 7.22 21.72
C ARG A 488 -0.30 8.16 20.55
N ILE A 489 -1.59 8.35 20.23
CA ILE A 489 -2.08 9.47 19.41
C ILE A 489 -3.04 10.27 20.28
N THR A 490 -2.83 11.57 20.43
CA THR A 490 -3.75 12.47 21.13
C THR A 490 -4.33 13.46 20.13
N ASP A 491 -5.64 13.44 19.97
CA ASP A 491 -6.37 14.32 19.05
C ASP A 491 -6.52 15.75 19.60
N ALA A 492 -7.04 16.66 18.78
CA ALA A 492 -7.17 18.08 19.13
C ALA A 492 -8.16 18.39 20.27
N LEU A 493 -9.01 17.44 20.65
CA LEU A 493 -9.91 17.53 21.81
C LEU A 493 -9.34 16.81 23.05
N GLY A 494 -8.12 16.26 22.95
CA GLY A 494 -7.44 15.52 24.02
C GLY A 494 -7.86 14.05 24.14
N GLY A 495 -8.66 13.53 23.21
CA GLY A 495 -8.94 12.10 23.11
C GLY A 495 -7.67 11.34 22.74
N ALA A 496 -7.37 10.26 23.45
CA ALA A 496 -6.12 9.53 23.27
C ALA A 496 -6.36 8.07 22.88
N THR A 497 -5.78 7.63 21.77
CA THR A 497 -5.63 6.22 21.42
C THR A 497 -4.28 5.73 21.94
N ILE A 498 -4.28 4.68 22.75
CA ILE A 498 -3.08 4.09 23.35
C ILE A 498 -2.82 2.75 22.68
N MET A 499 -1.58 2.51 22.28
CA MET A 499 -1.12 1.26 21.68
C MET A 499 -0.01 0.66 22.55
N GLU A 500 -0.14 -0.62 22.84
CA GLU A 500 0.81 -1.40 23.63
C GLU A 500 1.44 -2.46 22.74
N TYR A 501 2.77 -2.58 22.79
CA TYR A 501 3.55 -3.51 21.99
C TYR A 501 4.32 -4.48 22.88
N ASP A 502 4.59 -5.67 22.37
CA ASP A 502 5.60 -6.56 22.96
C ASP A 502 7.04 -6.18 22.51
N ASP A 503 8.03 -6.89 23.04
CA ASP A 503 9.45 -6.67 22.73
C ASP A 503 9.85 -7.01 21.28
N GLU A 504 8.90 -7.53 20.48
CA GLU A 504 9.06 -7.77 19.05
C GLU A 504 8.23 -6.78 18.21
N SER A 505 7.83 -5.64 18.80
CA SER A 505 7.04 -4.59 18.14
C SER A 505 5.70 -5.09 17.59
N GLN A 506 5.11 -6.14 18.19
CA GLN A 506 3.77 -6.62 17.82
C GLN A 506 2.73 -5.93 18.70
N LEU A 507 1.65 -5.40 18.10
CA LEU A 507 0.58 -4.72 18.83
C LEU A 507 -0.22 -5.72 19.68
N VAL A 508 0.01 -5.74 20.99
CA VAL A 508 -0.68 -6.67 21.92
C VAL A 508 -1.97 -6.08 22.49
N ALA A 509 -2.09 -4.75 22.51
CA ALA A 509 -3.34 -4.10 22.86
C ALA A 509 -3.49 -2.70 22.27
N GLN A 510 -4.74 -2.30 22.08
CA GLN A 510 -5.11 -0.94 21.72
C GLN A 510 -6.29 -0.49 22.58
N THR A 511 -6.17 0.70 23.16
CA THR A 511 -7.25 1.35 23.93
C THR A 511 -7.71 2.59 23.17
N ASP A 512 -9.00 2.67 22.88
CA ASP A 512 -9.60 3.83 22.21
C ASP A 512 -9.76 5.06 23.15
N PRO A 513 -10.14 6.24 22.63
CA PRO A 513 -10.37 7.42 23.47
C PRO A 513 -11.53 7.31 24.48
N ASN A 514 -12.40 6.30 24.34
CA ASN A 514 -13.46 6.00 25.30
C ASN A 514 -12.97 5.05 26.43
N GLY A 515 -11.77 4.49 26.32
CA GLY A 515 -11.20 3.55 27.28
C GLY A 515 -11.50 2.08 26.97
N HIS A 516 -12.04 1.76 25.79
CA HIS A 516 -12.31 0.40 25.36
C HIS A 516 -11.04 -0.27 24.85
N ARG A 517 -10.65 -1.40 25.45
CA ARG A 517 -9.38 -2.09 25.18
C ARG A 517 -9.57 -3.37 24.37
N THR A 518 -8.99 -3.41 23.18
CA THR A 518 -8.89 -4.60 22.32
C THR A 518 -7.50 -5.23 22.51
N THR A 519 -7.42 -6.57 22.52
CA THR A 519 -6.14 -7.29 22.68
C THR A 519 -5.89 -8.28 21.56
N HIS A 520 -4.62 -8.58 21.30
CA HIS A 520 -4.18 -9.53 20.29
C HIS A 520 -3.15 -10.50 20.87
N THR A 521 -3.17 -11.74 20.39
CA THR A 521 -2.12 -12.73 20.67
C THR A 521 -1.52 -13.23 19.36
N TYR A 522 -0.24 -13.63 19.43
CA TYR A 522 0.53 -14.04 18.27
C TYR A 522 1.17 -15.42 18.51
N ASP A 523 1.35 -16.19 17.44
CA ASP A 523 2.16 -17.41 17.49
C ASP A 523 3.66 -17.10 17.41
N ALA A 524 4.47 -18.16 17.53
CA ALA A 524 5.93 -18.04 17.48
C ALA A 524 6.48 -17.57 16.13
N ALA A 525 5.69 -17.69 15.05
CA ALA A 525 6.01 -17.15 13.72
C ALA A 525 5.52 -15.69 13.53
N ARG A 526 5.11 -15.02 14.62
CA ARG A 526 4.64 -13.62 14.66
C ARG A 526 3.33 -13.38 13.90
N ARG A 527 2.50 -14.42 13.74
CA ARG A 527 1.17 -14.33 13.10
C ARG A 527 0.10 -14.22 14.19
N ARG A 528 -0.92 -13.37 13.97
CA ARG A 528 -1.97 -13.12 14.97
C ARG A 528 -2.91 -14.33 15.07
N VAL A 529 -2.94 -15.01 16.22
CA VAL A 529 -3.79 -16.20 16.44
C VAL A 529 -5.07 -15.90 17.20
N SER A 530 -5.18 -14.74 17.86
CA SER A 530 -6.46 -14.29 18.40
C SER A 530 -6.60 -12.77 18.46
N THR A 531 -7.84 -12.31 18.46
CA THR A 531 -8.25 -10.97 18.84
C THR A 531 -9.38 -11.06 19.86
N THR A 532 -9.27 -10.32 20.96
CA THR A 532 -10.35 -10.20 21.95
C THR A 532 -10.81 -8.75 21.99
N ASP A 533 -12.10 -8.55 21.74
CA ASP A 533 -12.74 -7.22 21.76
C ASP A 533 -12.90 -6.67 23.20
N PRO A 534 -13.32 -5.41 23.37
CA PRO A 534 -13.50 -4.81 24.70
C PRO A 534 -14.63 -5.43 25.54
N LEU A 535 -15.48 -6.25 24.94
CA LEU A 535 -16.55 -6.99 25.62
C LEU A 535 -16.10 -8.40 26.06
N GLY A 536 -14.87 -8.80 25.72
CA GLY A 536 -14.30 -10.10 26.04
C GLY A 536 -14.60 -11.20 25.01
N ASN A 537 -15.15 -10.85 23.84
CA ASN A 537 -15.42 -11.81 22.77
C ASN A 537 -14.13 -12.09 21.98
N THR A 538 -13.78 -13.36 21.80
CA THR A 538 -12.51 -13.76 21.15
C THR A 538 -12.73 -14.43 19.79
N THR A 539 -12.08 -13.91 18.76
CA THR A 539 -11.95 -14.55 17.45
C THR A 539 -10.57 -15.20 17.31
N ARG A 540 -10.47 -16.41 16.76
CA ARG A 540 -9.23 -17.17 16.55
C ARG A 540 -8.90 -17.37 15.08
N PHE A 541 -7.62 -17.53 14.78
CA PHE A 541 -7.09 -17.68 13.43
C PHE A 541 -6.06 -18.81 13.38
N ASP A 542 -6.22 -19.74 12.43
CA ASP A 542 -5.26 -20.81 12.17
C ASP A 542 -4.60 -20.64 10.81
N TYR A 543 -3.36 -21.11 10.70
CA TYR A 543 -2.54 -20.93 9.53
C TYR A 543 -1.81 -22.22 9.14
N ASP A 544 -1.58 -22.40 7.84
CA ASP A 544 -0.72 -23.46 7.33
C ASP A 544 0.79 -23.16 7.51
N ALA A 545 1.63 -24.10 7.09
CA ALA A 545 3.08 -24.03 7.19
C ALA A 545 3.75 -22.92 6.35
N VAL A 546 3.05 -22.33 5.38
CA VAL A 546 3.56 -21.19 4.58
C VAL A 546 2.87 -19.87 4.94
N GLY A 547 2.00 -19.86 5.95
CA GLY A 547 1.35 -18.66 6.47
C GLY A 547 0.01 -18.31 5.85
N ASN A 548 -0.62 -19.22 5.08
CA ASN A 548 -1.98 -18.98 4.60
C ASN A 548 -2.98 -19.20 5.74
N LEU A 549 -3.96 -18.31 5.90
CA LEU A 549 -5.04 -18.45 6.89
C LEU A 549 -5.95 -19.62 6.49
N THR A 550 -5.96 -20.71 7.25
CA THR A 550 -6.75 -21.93 6.95
C THR A 550 -8.08 -21.97 7.65
N GLU A 551 -8.23 -21.27 8.79
CA GLU A 551 -9.46 -21.24 9.55
C GLU A 551 -9.65 -19.91 10.28
N THR A 552 -10.91 -19.50 10.45
CA THR A 552 -11.31 -18.48 11.41
C THR A 552 -12.43 -19.03 12.27
N THR A 553 -12.26 -18.96 13.59
CA THR A 553 -13.27 -19.32 14.58
C THR A 553 -13.79 -18.05 15.22
N ASP A 554 -15.09 -17.76 15.09
CA ASP A 554 -15.70 -16.59 15.69
C ASP A 554 -15.89 -16.74 17.22
N ALA A 555 -16.38 -15.69 17.88
CA ALA A 555 -16.61 -15.68 19.33
C ALA A 555 -17.73 -16.61 19.83
N LEU A 556 -18.54 -17.17 18.90
CA LEU A 556 -19.55 -18.20 19.20
C LEU A 556 -19.06 -19.62 18.88
N GLY A 557 -17.79 -19.78 18.48
CA GLY A 557 -17.21 -21.09 18.15
C GLY A 557 -17.54 -21.58 16.74
N ARG A 558 -17.96 -20.70 15.83
CA ARG A 558 -18.34 -21.05 14.46
C ARG A 558 -17.12 -20.94 13.55
N GLU A 559 -16.89 -21.97 12.75
CA GLU A 559 -15.67 -22.12 11.96
C GLU A 559 -15.92 -21.77 10.48
N THR A 560 -15.01 -21.03 9.87
CA THR A 560 -14.93 -20.87 8.41
C THR A 560 -13.55 -21.31 7.95
N THR A 561 -13.49 -22.25 7.01
CA THR A 561 -12.22 -22.82 6.53
C THR A 561 -11.87 -22.34 5.12
N TYR A 562 -10.58 -22.29 4.84
CA TYR A 562 -10.01 -21.81 3.58
C TYR A 562 -9.02 -22.83 3.02
N THR A 563 -9.14 -23.14 1.72
CA THR A 563 -8.22 -24.05 1.02
C THR A 563 -7.48 -23.31 -0.08
N TYR A 564 -6.20 -23.63 -0.26
CA TYR A 564 -5.29 -22.98 -1.20
C TYR A 564 -4.70 -23.96 -2.20
N ASP A 565 -4.32 -23.48 -3.38
CA ASP A 565 -3.50 -24.23 -4.33
C ASP A 565 -2.00 -24.12 -4.01
N SER A 566 -1.16 -24.77 -4.81
CA SER A 566 0.30 -24.78 -4.63
C SER A 566 0.96 -23.41 -4.82
N ARG A 567 0.23 -22.39 -5.28
CA ARG A 567 0.71 -21.00 -5.39
C ARG A 567 0.19 -20.09 -4.27
N SER A 568 -0.34 -20.65 -3.18
CA SER A 568 -1.00 -19.88 -2.11
C SER A 568 -2.21 -19.07 -2.60
N ARG A 569 -2.93 -19.52 -3.66
CA ARG A 569 -4.18 -18.88 -4.09
C ARG A 569 -5.37 -19.61 -3.51
N ARG A 570 -6.33 -18.88 -2.93
CA ARG A 570 -7.50 -19.47 -2.27
C ARG A 570 -8.46 -20.07 -3.30
N ILE A 571 -8.58 -21.38 -3.34
CA ILE A 571 -9.46 -22.11 -4.26
C ILE A 571 -10.81 -22.48 -3.65
N ARG A 572 -10.95 -22.38 -2.33
CA ARG A 572 -12.19 -22.74 -1.63
C ARG A 572 -12.38 -21.98 -0.32
N ILE A 573 -13.63 -21.61 -0.04
CA ILE A 573 -14.12 -21.16 1.27
C ILE A 573 -15.23 -22.14 1.66
N THR A 574 -15.18 -22.68 2.87
CA THR A 574 -16.29 -23.44 3.46
C THR A 574 -16.79 -22.68 4.68
N ASP A 575 -18.04 -22.23 4.65
CA ASP A 575 -18.67 -21.52 5.76
C ASP A 575 -19.07 -22.46 6.92
N ALA A 576 -19.54 -21.88 8.02
CA ALA A 576 -19.90 -22.62 9.23
C ALA A 576 -21.13 -23.55 9.09
N LEU A 577 -21.88 -23.45 7.98
CA LEU A 577 -22.96 -24.38 7.63
C LEU A 577 -22.51 -25.44 6.61
N GLY A 578 -21.24 -25.43 6.20
CA GLY A 578 -20.69 -26.34 5.20
C GLY A 578 -20.89 -25.88 3.75
N GLY A 579 -21.42 -24.68 3.52
CA GLY A 579 -21.59 -24.09 2.19
C GLY A 579 -20.22 -23.78 1.57
N GLN A 580 -20.02 -24.19 0.30
CA GLN A 580 -18.72 -24.11 -0.36
C GLN A 580 -18.75 -23.10 -1.51
N THR A 581 -17.88 -22.09 -1.44
CA THR A 581 -17.59 -21.24 -2.61
C THR A 581 -16.23 -21.64 -3.17
N THR A 582 -16.15 -22.03 -4.44
CA THR A 582 -14.88 -22.39 -5.09
C THR A 582 -14.44 -21.35 -6.11
N THR A 583 -13.14 -21.14 -6.25
CA THR A 583 -12.53 -20.22 -7.22
C THR A 583 -11.49 -20.95 -8.07
N ALA A 584 -11.59 -20.81 -9.38
CA ALA A 584 -10.61 -21.33 -10.33
C ALA A 584 -9.76 -20.18 -10.90
N TYR A 585 -8.49 -20.49 -11.22
CA TYR A 585 -7.54 -19.51 -11.74
C TYR A 585 -6.87 -20.01 -13.01
N ASP A 586 -6.46 -19.09 -13.88
CA ASP A 586 -5.51 -19.37 -14.95
C ASP A 586 -4.05 -19.35 -14.45
N PRO A 587 -3.06 -19.77 -15.27
CA PRO A 587 -1.64 -19.74 -14.92
C PRO A 587 -1.08 -18.35 -14.54
N THR A 588 -1.69 -17.26 -15.03
CA THR A 588 -1.32 -15.87 -14.69
C THR A 588 -2.11 -15.32 -13.50
N SER A 589 -2.86 -16.17 -12.80
CA SER A 589 -3.67 -15.85 -11.61
C SER A 589 -4.89 -14.97 -11.85
N ASN A 590 -5.41 -14.93 -13.08
CA ASN A 590 -6.75 -14.39 -13.31
C ASN A 590 -7.81 -15.40 -12.85
N ILE A 591 -8.92 -14.93 -12.28
CA ILE A 591 -10.03 -15.79 -11.85
C ILE A 591 -10.81 -16.25 -13.07
N THR A 592 -10.87 -17.54 -13.36
CA THR A 592 -11.60 -18.07 -14.53
C THR A 592 -13.01 -18.56 -14.18
N SER A 593 -13.27 -18.89 -12.92
CA SER A 593 -14.59 -19.31 -12.44
C SER A 593 -14.76 -19.01 -10.94
N VAL A 594 -15.96 -18.60 -10.55
CA VAL A 594 -16.44 -18.63 -9.17
C VAL A 594 -17.72 -19.45 -9.14
N THR A 595 -17.76 -20.47 -8.30
CA THR A 595 -18.92 -21.35 -8.12
C THR A 595 -19.48 -21.15 -6.72
N ASP A 596 -20.77 -20.85 -6.63
CA ASP A 596 -21.48 -20.67 -5.37
C ASP A 596 -21.79 -22.03 -4.68
N PRO A 597 -22.29 -22.02 -3.43
CA PRO A 597 -22.63 -23.25 -2.71
C PRO A 597 -23.72 -24.12 -3.34
N ASN A 598 -24.47 -23.61 -4.31
CA ASN A 598 -25.47 -24.39 -5.05
C ASN A 598 -24.88 -25.05 -6.31
N GLY A 599 -23.61 -24.79 -6.64
CA GLY A 599 -22.96 -25.28 -7.85
C GLY A 599 -23.13 -24.37 -9.06
N ASN A 600 -23.70 -23.17 -8.90
CA ASN A 600 -23.86 -22.22 -10.00
C ASN A 600 -22.53 -21.51 -10.28
N ALA A 601 -22.00 -21.64 -11.50
CA ALA A 601 -20.70 -21.09 -11.89
C ALA A 601 -20.83 -19.80 -12.71
N THR A 602 -20.18 -18.74 -12.26
CA THR A 602 -19.89 -17.55 -13.07
C THR A 602 -18.46 -17.65 -13.60
N THR A 603 -18.27 -17.54 -14.91
CA THR A 603 -16.95 -17.70 -15.56
C THR A 603 -16.47 -16.41 -16.21
N PHE A 604 -15.15 -16.28 -16.37
CA PHE A 604 -14.49 -15.08 -16.87
C PHE A 604 -13.43 -15.43 -17.90
N GLN A 605 -13.34 -14.61 -18.96
CA GLN A 605 -12.32 -14.71 -20.00
C GLN A 605 -11.50 -13.43 -20.07
N TYR A 606 -10.23 -13.57 -20.45
CA TYR A 606 -9.26 -12.47 -20.46
C TYR A 606 -8.45 -12.43 -21.75
N ASP A 607 -8.15 -11.23 -22.22
CA ASP A 607 -7.22 -11.00 -23.32
C ASP A 607 -5.74 -11.24 -22.92
N ALA A 608 -4.83 -10.96 -23.85
CA ALA A 608 -3.39 -11.14 -23.68
C ALA A 608 -2.74 -10.16 -22.69
N LEU A 609 -3.44 -9.09 -22.32
CA LEU A 609 -3.03 -8.12 -21.30
C LEU A 609 -3.72 -8.37 -19.95
N ASN A 610 -4.35 -9.54 -19.78
CA ASN A 610 -5.10 -9.93 -18.58
C ASN A 610 -6.28 -9.00 -18.26
N ARG A 611 -6.94 -8.43 -19.28
CA ARG A 611 -8.17 -7.63 -19.13
C ARG A 611 -9.39 -8.51 -19.43
N MET A 612 -10.43 -8.43 -18.59
CA MET A 612 -11.63 -9.27 -18.71
C MET A 612 -12.43 -8.92 -19.97
N THR A 613 -12.53 -9.83 -20.92
CA THR A 613 -13.29 -9.63 -22.18
C THR A 613 -14.71 -10.17 -22.11
N THR A 614 -14.95 -11.19 -21.28
CA THR A 614 -16.24 -11.87 -21.16
C THR A 614 -16.52 -12.24 -19.72
N LYS A 615 -17.76 -12.05 -19.28
CA LYS A 615 -18.30 -12.60 -18.03
C LYS A 615 -19.55 -13.40 -18.35
N SER A 616 -19.54 -14.71 -18.12
CA SER A 616 -20.68 -15.59 -18.39
C SER A 616 -21.31 -16.06 -17.08
N TYR A 617 -22.63 -16.01 -17.02
CA TYR A 617 -23.44 -16.36 -15.86
C TYR A 617 -23.90 -17.82 -15.89
N PRO A 618 -24.40 -18.37 -14.78
CA PRO A 618 -24.87 -19.77 -14.68
C PRO A 618 -25.99 -20.17 -15.66
N ASP A 619 -26.77 -19.22 -16.17
CA ASP A 619 -27.82 -19.43 -17.16
C ASP A 619 -27.33 -19.30 -18.62
N ALA A 620 -26.01 -19.24 -18.81
CA ALA A 620 -25.31 -19.01 -20.08
C ALA A 620 -25.47 -17.61 -20.69
N SER A 621 -26.20 -16.70 -20.04
CA SER A 621 -26.18 -15.27 -20.40
C SER A 621 -24.79 -14.69 -20.13
N PHE A 622 -24.40 -13.60 -20.82
CA PHE A 622 -23.04 -13.07 -20.70
C PHE A 622 -22.94 -11.57 -20.99
N GLU A 623 -21.89 -10.96 -20.45
CA GLU A 623 -21.45 -9.61 -20.80
C GLU A 623 -20.13 -9.67 -21.56
N THR A 624 -19.92 -8.75 -22.51
CA THR A 624 -18.62 -8.56 -23.16
C THR A 624 -18.09 -7.15 -22.97
N TYR A 625 -16.77 -7.03 -23.03
CA TYR A 625 -16.05 -5.78 -22.86
C TYR A 625 -14.98 -5.62 -23.94
N ALA A 626 -14.88 -4.42 -24.51
CA ALA A 626 -13.79 -4.04 -25.40
C ALA A 626 -12.97 -2.91 -24.77
N TYR A 627 -11.69 -2.87 -25.12
CA TYR A 627 -10.73 -1.91 -24.59
C TYR A 627 -9.90 -1.28 -25.70
N ASP A 628 -9.45 -0.05 -25.49
CA ASP A 628 -8.42 0.57 -26.31
C ASP A 628 -7.01 0.07 -25.95
N ALA A 629 -5.97 0.57 -26.64
CA ALA A 629 -4.59 0.12 -26.45
C ALA A 629 -3.96 0.52 -25.10
N VAL A 630 -4.51 1.53 -24.42
CA VAL A 630 -4.04 2.02 -23.11
C VAL A 630 -4.86 1.46 -21.94
N GLY A 631 -5.90 0.67 -22.23
CA GLY A 631 -6.69 -0.06 -21.23
C GLY A 631 -8.03 0.57 -20.88
N ASN A 632 -8.46 1.65 -21.54
CA ASN A 632 -9.79 2.19 -21.29
C ASN A 632 -10.86 1.28 -21.90
N ARG A 633 -11.94 1.00 -21.16
CA ARG A 633 -13.06 0.22 -21.69
C ARG A 633 -13.83 1.06 -22.70
N THR A 634 -13.80 0.70 -23.97
CA THR A 634 -14.49 1.42 -25.07
C THR A 634 -15.91 0.90 -25.30
N GLN A 635 -16.21 -0.33 -24.88
CA GLN A 635 -17.51 -0.95 -25.09
C GLN A 635 -17.90 -1.86 -23.92
N ARG A 636 -19.19 -1.90 -23.62
CA ARG A 636 -19.84 -2.95 -22.82
C ARG A 636 -21.10 -3.42 -23.53
N THR A 637 -21.22 -4.71 -23.79
CA THR A 637 -22.48 -5.33 -24.21
C THR A 637 -23.05 -6.09 -23.03
N ASP A 638 -24.29 -5.77 -22.66
CA ASP A 638 -25.00 -6.44 -21.58
C ASP A 638 -25.63 -7.78 -22.04
N PRO A 639 -26.18 -8.60 -21.13
CA PRO A 639 -26.77 -9.89 -21.54
C PRO A 639 -28.00 -9.77 -22.43
N ALA A 640 -28.65 -8.60 -22.51
CA ALA A 640 -29.72 -8.33 -23.47
C ALA A 640 -29.19 -8.00 -24.88
N GLY A 641 -27.87 -7.95 -25.09
CA GLY A 641 -27.24 -7.58 -26.36
C GLY A 641 -27.13 -6.07 -26.57
N ASN A 642 -27.50 -5.27 -25.56
CA ASN A 642 -27.44 -3.82 -25.65
C ASN A 642 -26.02 -3.33 -25.44
N THR A 643 -25.56 -2.48 -26.35
CA THR A 643 -24.18 -2.00 -26.38
C THR A 643 -24.09 -0.56 -25.89
N THR A 644 -23.31 -0.33 -24.84
CA THR A 644 -22.90 1.00 -24.37
C THR A 644 -21.47 1.28 -24.81
N ASN A 645 -21.25 2.42 -25.46
CA ASN A 645 -19.92 2.85 -25.91
C ASN A 645 -19.39 3.96 -24.99
N TYR A 646 -18.07 3.97 -24.79
CA TYR A 646 -17.38 4.93 -23.96
C TYR A 646 -16.27 5.61 -24.79
N ALA A 647 -16.23 6.94 -24.76
CA ALA A 647 -15.16 7.73 -25.37
C ALA A 647 -14.35 8.44 -24.28
N TYR A 648 -13.04 8.52 -24.50
CA TYR A 648 -12.10 9.12 -23.56
C TYR A 648 -11.29 10.21 -24.24
N ASP A 649 -10.83 11.15 -23.43
CA ASP A 649 -10.00 12.26 -23.84
C ASP A 649 -8.51 11.89 -23.86
N LEU A 650 -7.62 12.84 -24.18
CA LEU A 650 -6.19 12.57 -24.28
C LEU A 650 -5.53 12.24 -22.91
N LEU A 651 -6.22 12.47 -21.80
CA LEU A 651 -5.78 12.13 -20.44
C LEU A 651 -6.45 10.85 -19.90
N ASN A 652 -7.18 10.10 -20.74
CA ASN A 652 -7.97 8.93 -20.35
C ASN A 652 -9.18 9.25 -19.46
N ARG A 653 -9.73 10.47 -19.53
CA ARG A 653 -10.94 10.85 -18.81
C ARG A 653 -12.16 10.57 -19.69
N LEU A 654 -13.21 9.97 -19.11
CA LEU A 654 -14.45 9.64 -19.81
C LEU A 654 -15.15 10.93 -20.29
N VAL A 655 -15.27 11.15 -21.60
CA VAL A 655 -15.93 12.34 -22.17
C VAL A 655 -17.30 12.06 -22.77
N THR A 656 -17.59 10.82 -23.15
CA THR A 656 -18.91 10.45 -23.67
C THR A 656 -19.28 9.04 -23.24
N VAL A 657 -20.53 8.87 -22.83
CA VAL A 657 -21.20 7.58 -22.74
C VAL A 657 -22.34 7.59 -23.76
N THR A 658 -22.32 6.67 -24.72
CA THR A 658 -23.39 6.50 -25.71
C THR A 658 -24.15 5.22 -25.43
N TYR A 659 -25.45 5.35 -25.17
CA TYR A 659 -26.36 4.25 -24.87
C TYR A 659 -26.89 3.58 -26.15
N PRO A 660 -27.50 2.38 -26.05
CA PRO A 660 -28.01 1.62 -27.20
C PRO A 660 -29.01 2.39 -28.06
N GLU A 661 -29.81 3.27 -27.45
CA GLU A 661 -30.77 4.13 -28.15
C GLU A 661 -30.14 5.36 -28.82
N ASN A 662 -28.80 5.44 -28.89
CA ASN A 662 -28.01 6.58 -29.36
C ASN A 662 -28.21 7.89 -28.56
N THR A 663 -28.81 7.83 -27.38
CA THR A 663 -28.72 8.91 -26.39
C THR A 663 -27.31 8.92 -25.79
N SER A 664 -26.86 10.08 -25.33
CA SER A 664 -25.52 10.19 -24.74
C SER A 664 -25.47 11.14 -23.56
N VAL A 665 -24.45 10.94 -22.74
CA VAL A 665 -24.01 11.88 -21.72
C VAL A 665 -22.60 12.31 -22.08
N ALA A 666 -22.37 13.61 -22.17
CA ALA A 666 -21.07 14.21 -22.43
C ALA A 666 -20.52 14.89 -21.18
N TYR A 667 -19.19 14.87 -21.02
CA TYR A 667 -18.48 15.50 -19.91
C TYR A 667 -17.34 16.37 -20.44
N THR A 668 -17.09 17.49 -19.77
CA THR A 668 -15.87 18.27 -19.97
C THR A 668 -15.19 18.53 -18.63
N TYR A 669 -13.87 18.70 -18.68
CA TYR A 669 -13.01 18.80 -17.51
C TYR A 669 -12.06 20.00 -17.66
N ASP A 670 -11.68 20.60 -16.55
CA ASP A 670 -10.55 21.55 -16.53
C ASP A 670 -9.19 20.82 -16.64
N ALA A 671 -8.09 21.57 -16.58
CA ALA A 671 -6.74 21.04 -16.77
C ALA A 671 -6.26 20.12 -15.62
N VAL A 672 -6.86 20.23 -14.42
CA VAL A 672 -6.51 19.44 -13.23
C VAL A 672 -7.46 18.26 -13.01
N GLY A 673 -8.50 18.13 -13.83
CA GLY A 673 -9.40 16.96 -13.82
C GLY A 673 -10.75 17.19 -13.15
N ASN A 674 -11.10 18.41 -12.76
CA ASN A 674 -12.44 18.69 -12.24
C ASN A 674 -13.44 18.70 -13.39
N ARG A 675 -14.59 18.03 -13.22
CA ARG A 675 -15.67 18.05 -14.20
C ARG A 675 -16.33 19.42 -14.18
N VAL A 676 -16.18 20.22 -15.23
CA VAL A 676 -16.75 21.58 -15.33
C VAL A 676 -18.08 21.61 -16.06
N GLN A 677 -18.39 20.58 -16.85
CA GLN A 677 -19.66 20.44 -17.55
C GLN A 677 -20.12 18.98 -17.61
N MET A 678 -21.43 18.79 -17.60
CA MET A 678 -22.09 17.54 -17.99
C MET A 678 -23.31 17.90 -18.84
N THR A 679 -23.48 17.23 -19.97
CA THR A 679 -24.63 17.44 -20.85
C THR A 679 -25.32 16.10 -21.10
N ASP A 680 -26.61 16.03 -20.83
CA ASP A 680 -27.47 14.89 -21.15
C ASP A 680 -28.73 15.37 -21.91
N TRP A 681 -29.72 14.49 -22.07
CA TRP A 681 -31.00 14.83 -22.72
C TRP A 681 -31.85 15.85 -21.94
N THR A 682 -31.54 16.14 -20.67
CA THR A 682 -32.20 17.19 -19.87
C THR A 682 -31.56 18.56 -20.05
N GLY A 683 -30.33 18.61 -20.57
CA GLY A 683 -29.60 19.83 -20.87
C GLY A 683 -28.20 19.84 -20.26
N THR A 684 -27.65 21.03 -20.07
CA THR A 684 -26.28 21.23 -19.60
C THR A 684 -26.23 21.63 -18.13
N TYR A 685 -25.45 20.90 -17.35
CA TYR A 685 -25.04 21.23 -15.99
C TYR A 685 -23.62 21.81 -16.01
N THR A 686 -23.37 22.85 -15.21
CA THR A 686 -22.04 23.44 -15.04
C THR A 686 -21.59 23.39 -13.59
N TYR A 687 -20.28 23.24 -13.39
CA TYR A 687 -19.67 23.10 -12.06
C TYR A 687 -18.49 24.07 -11.93
N SER A 688 -18.30 24.63 -10.73
CA SER A 688 -17.19 25.53 -10.41
C SER A 688 -16.46 25.04 -9.16
N TYR A 689 -15.16 25.31 -9.08
CA TYR A 689 -14.30 24.82 -8.02
C TYR A 689 -13.41 25.93 -7.46
N ASP A 690 -12.93 25.78 -6.22
CA ASP A 690 -11.91 26.65 -5.63
C ASP A 690 -10.48 26.19 -5.99
N ALA A 691 -9.48 26.86 -5.41
CA ALA A 691 -8.07 26.53 -5.68
C ALA A 691 -7.59 25.22 -5.05
N LEU A 692 -8.38 24.58 -4.18
CA LEU A 692 -8.12 23.24 -3.62
C LEU A 692 -8.97 22.14 -4.29
N ASN A 693 -9.68 22.48 -5.38
CA ASN A 693 -10.58 21.59 -6.12
C ASN A 693 -11.87 21.23 -5.36
N HIS A 694 -12.30 22.03 -4.39
CA HIS A 694 -13.61 21.84 -3.77
C HIS A 694 -14.71 22.46 -4.64
N LEU A 695 -15.84 21.76 -4.80
CA LEU A 695 -16.98 22.22 -5.59
C LEU A 695 -17.62 23.46 -4.97
N THR A 696 -17.51 24.63 -5.58
CA THR A 696 -18.09 25.89 -5.09
C THR A 696 -19.48 26.18 -5.65
N SER A 697 -19.83 25.60 -6.81
CA SER A 697 -21.22 25.59 -7.27
C SER A 697 -21.53 24.54 -8.32
N ALA A 698 -22.80 24.15 -8.37
CA ALA A 698 -23.41 23.39 -9.45
C ALA A 698 -24.64 24.13 -9.97
N THR A 699 -24.76 24.27 -11.29
CA THR A 699 -25.89 24.95 -11.95
C THR A 699 -26.54 23.97 -12.92
N ASN A 700 -27.86 23.82 -12.84
CA ASN A 700 -28.64 22.94 -13.72
C ASN A 700 -29.01 23.64 -15.06
N PRO A 701 -29.66 22.93 -16.01
CA PRO A 701 -30.08 23.51 -17.28
C PRO A 701 -31.07 24.68 -17.17
N ASP A 702 -31.84 24.75 -16.07
CA ASP A 702 -32.78 25.84 -15.77
C ASP A 702 -32.10 27.06 -15.11
N ASN A 703 -30.77 27.08 -15.05
CA ASN A 703 -29.96 28.09 -14.35
C ASN A 703 -30.17 28.15 -12.82
N LEU A 704 -30.77 27.13 -12.23
CA LEU A 704 -30.84 26.96 -10.78
C LEU A 704 -29.46 26.57 -10.25
N ARG A 705 -28.88 27.44 -9.41
CA ARG A 705 -27.53 27.33 -8.88
C ARG A 705 -27.50 26.98 -7.39
N VAL A 706 -26.85 25.88 -7.04
CA VAL A 706 -26.47 25.55 -5.66
C VAL A 706 -25.01 25.95 -5.44
N ALA A 707 -24.72 26.67 -4.36
CA ALA A 707 -23.38 27.15 -4.03
C ALA A 707 -22.88 26.62 -2.69
N TYR A 708 -21.57 26.50 -2.53
CA TYR A 708 -20.93 25.98 -1.33
C TYR A 708 -19.76 26.87 -0.89
N ALA A 709 -19.55 26.96 0.42
CA ALA A 709 -18.36 27.56 1.02
C ALA A 709 -17.69 26.56 1.97
N TYR A 710 -16.38 26.72 2.16
CA TYR A 710 -15.55 25.81 2.94
C TYR A 710 -14.66 26.58 3.93
N ASP A 711 -14.26 25.94 5.02
CA ASP A 711 -13.17 26.42 5.88
C ASP A 711 -11.79 25.99 5.34
N ALA A 712 -10.72 26.34 6.06
CA ALA A 712 -9.34 26.12 5.63
C ALA A 712 -8.90 24.65 5.58
N VAL A 713 -9.59 23.75 6.30
CA VAL A 713 -9.35 22.30 6.30
C VAL A 713 -10.30 21.55 5.37
N GLY A 714 -11.22 22.25 4.71
CA GLY A 714 -12.13 21.71 3.69
C GLY A 714 -13.51 21.29 4.21
N ASN A 715 -13.89 21.65 5.45
CA ASN A 715 -15.25 21.42 5.91
C ASN A 715 -16.20 22.40 5.23
N ARG A 716 -17.35 21.92 4.74
CA ARG A 716 -18.36 22.78 4.11
C ARG A 716 -19.04 23.64 5.18
N THR A 717 -18.81 24.95 5.18
CA THR A 717 -19.40 25.91 6.13
C THR A 717 -20.74 26.46 5.67
N GLN A 718 -21.03 26.42 4.37
CA GLN A 718 -22.27 26.96 3.80
C GLN A 718 -22.76 26.15 2.61
N MET A 719 -24.09 26.08 2.46
CA MET A 719 -24.77 25.66 1.23
C MET A 719 -25.90 26.65 0.93
N THR A 720 -25.91 27.22 -0.27
CA THR A 720 -26.94 28.16 -0.71
C THR A 720 -27.73 27.52 -1.83
N THR A 721 -29.04 27.37 -1.68
CA THR A 721 -29.94 26.87 -2.73
C THR A 721 -30.77 28.01 -3.33
N PRO A 722 -31.24 27.89 -4.59
CA PRO A 722 -32.03 28.94 -5.25
C PRO A 722 -33.31 29.32 -4.52
N ASP A 723 -34.02 28.33 -3.97
CA ASP A 723 -35.38 28.51 -3.48
C ASP A 723 -35.48 28.54 -1.94
N ALA A 724 -34.52 27.92 -1.24
CA ALA A 724 -34.59 27.80 0.22
C ALA A 724 -33.73 28.83 0.94
N GLY A 725 -32.62 29.30 0.37
CA GLY A 725 -31.70 30.24 1.04
C GLY A 725 -30.45 29.54 1.58
N VAL A 726 -29.90 30.01 2.70
CA VAL A 726 -28.59 29.59 3.21
C VAL A 726 -28.74 28.55 4.32
N THR A 727 -28.07 27.41 4.17
CA THR A 727 -27.78 26.48 5.27
C THR A 727 -26.33 26.65 5.73
N ALA A 728 -26.11 26.89 7.02
CA ALA A 728 -24.77 27.02 7.62
C ALA A 728 -24.39 25.78 8.43
N TYR A 729 -23.11 25.44 8.45
CA TYR A 729 -22.56 24.28 9.15
C TYR A 729 -21.39 24.72 10.04
N ALA A 730 -21.31 24.19 11.25
CA ALA A 730 -20.18 24.40 12.15
C ALA A 730 -19.61 23.06 12.62
N TYR A 731 -18.32 23.05 12.94
CA TYR A 731 -17.54 21.86 13.25
C TYR A 731 -16.76 22.04 14.56
N ASP A 732 -16.39 20.94 15.21
CA ASP A 732 -15.41 20.96 16.30
C ASP A 732 -13.97 20.81 15.78
N ALA A 733 -12.99 20.79 16.69
CA ALA A 733 -11.57 20.65 16.35
C ALA A 733 -11.19 19.30 15.74
N LEU A 734 -12.09 18.30 15.73
CA LEU A 734 -11.91 17.03 15.02
C LEU A 734 -12.66 17.01 13.68
N ASN A 735 -13.11 18.17 13.20
CA ASN A 735 -13.85 18.32 11.96
C ASN A 735 -15.19 17.55 11.96
N ARG A 736 -15.81 17.37 13.14
CA ARG A 736 -17.13 16.74 13.29
C ARG A 736 -18.22 17.81 13.33
N LEU A 737 -19.30 17.61 12.59
CA LEU A 737 -20.42 18.56 12.51
C LEU A 737 -21.08 18.77 13.89
N THR A 738 -21.00 19.97 14.46
CA THR A 738 -21.60 20.32 15.75
C THR A 738 -22.94 21.02 15.60
N THR A 739 -23.11 21.86 14.57
CA THR A 739 -24.37 22.54 14.30
C THR A 739 -24.66 22.63 12.81
N LEU A 740 -25.93 22.53 12.47
CA LEU A 740 -26.50 22.87 11.17
C LEU A 740 -27.61 23.90 11.40
N THR A 741 -27.51 25.05 10.76
CA THR A 741 -28.56 26.08 10.77
C THR A 741 -29.21 26.08 9.39
N ASP A 742 -30.48 25.68 9.31
CA ASP A 742 -31.23 25.71 8.05
C ASP A 742 -31.61 27.14 7.65
N PHE A 743 -32.25 27.26 6.50
CA PHE A 743 -32.59 28.55 5.91
C PHE A 743 -33.68 29.33 6.66
N ASP A 744 -34.49 28.63 7.47
CA ASP A 744 -35.49 29.23 8.36
C ASP A 744 -34.87 29.59 9.73
N SER A 745 -33.53 29.60 9.82
CA SER A 745 -32.75 29.77 11.05
C SER A 745 -32.98 28.67 12.11
N GLY A 746 -33.53 27.53 11.69
CA GLY A 746 -33.70 26.35 12.52
C GLY A 746 -32.35 25.69 12.81
N VAL A 747 -32.01 25.53 14.09
CA VAL A 747 -30.71 24.97 14.51
C VAL A 747 -30.85 23.50 14.89
N THR A 748 -30.12 22.63 14.19
CA THR A 748 -29.87 21.25 14.60
C THR A 748 -28.47 21.14 15.21
N ALA A 749 -28.35 20.67 16.45
CA ALA A 749 -27.09 20.51 17.16
C ALA A 749 -26.75 19.03 17.39
N PHE A 750 -25.46 18.69 17.36
CA PHE A 750 -24.93 17.34 17.55
C PHE A 750 -23.89 17.32 18.68
N GLN A 751 -23.83 16.21 19.41
CA GLN A 751 -22.81 15.96 20.42
C GLN A 751 -22.25 14.55 20.23
N TYR A 752 -20.98 14.39 20.63
CA TYR A 752 -20.21 13.19 20.45
C TYR A 752 -19.52 12.79 21.75
N ASP A 753 -19.18 11.51 21.90
CA ASP A 753 -18.24 11.07 22.92
C ASP A 753 -16.78 11.28 22.47
N ARG A 754 -15.83 10.80 23.28
CA ARG A 754 -14.39 10.95 23.02
C ARG A 754 -13.94 10.10 21.84
N GLY A 755 -14.54 8.93 21.61
CA GLY A 755 -14.26 8.08 20.45
C GLY A 755 -14.95 8.52 19.15
N GLY A 756 -15.69 9.63 19.14
CA GLY A 756 -16.32 10.15 17.92
C GLY A 756 -17.71 9.64 17.62
N ARG A 757 -18.33 8.86 18.52
CA ARG A 757 -19.69 8.35 18.33
C ARG A 757 -20.71 9.42 18.75
N ARG A 758 -21.79 9.57 17.99
CA ARG A 758 -22.83 10.58 18.25
C ARG A 758 -23.67 10.19 19.46
N THR A 759 -23.65 10.97 20.53
CA THR A 759 -24.41 10.69 21.76
C THR A 759 -25.72 11.45 21.83
N ARG A 760 -25.82 12.61 21.17
CA ARG A 760 -27.02 13.45 21.20
C ARG A 760 -27.21 14.27 19.93
N GLN A 761 -28.47 14.45 19.54
CA GLN A 761 -28.90 15.34 18.47
C GLN A 761 -30.13 16.12 18.92
N VAL A 762 -30.11 17.45 18.78
CA VAL A 762 -31.29 18.32 18.97
C VAL A 762 -31.67 18.86 17.61
N ARG A 763 -32.91 18.67 17.16
CA ARG A 763 -33.40 19.21 15.89
C ARG A 763 -33.91 20.64 16.06
N ALA A 764 -34.13 21.35 14.95
CA ALA A 764 -34.66 22.72 14.94
C ALA A 764 -35.97 22.90 15.73
N ASN A 765 -36.84 21.88 15.73
CA ASN A 765 -38.08 21.86 16.53
C ASN A 765 -37.86 21.48 18.01
N ALA A 766 -36.61 21.52 18.49
CA ALA A 766 -36.15 21.09 19.81
C ALA A 766 -36.41 19.61 20.18
N ALA A 767 -36.82 18.76 19.23
CA ALA A 767 -36.88 17.31 19.46
C ALA A 767 -35.46 16.74 19.63
N VAL A 768 -35.29 15.87 20.61
CA VAL A 768 -33.98 15.31 21.01
C VAL A 768 -33.92 13.84 20.63
N THR A 769 -32.81 13.43 20.01
CA THR A 769 -32.40 12.02 19.94
C THR A 769 -31.17 11.81 20.82
N THR A 770 -31.13 10.72 21.59
CA THR A 770 -29.94 10.27 22.30
C THR A 770 -29.59 8.83 21.95
N TRP A 771 -28.29 8.51 21.95
CA TRP A 771 -27.77 7.17 21.73
C TRP A 771 -26.91 6.76 22.92
N ALA A 772 -27.04 5.50 23.34
CA ALA A 772 -26.12 4.83 24.25
C ALA A 772 -25.41 3.71 23.50
N TYR A 773 -24.16 3.45 23.89
CA TYR A 773 -23.31 2.45 23.26
C TYR A 773 -22.73 1.50 24.31
N ASP A 774 -22.44 0.27 23.92
CA ASP A 774 -21.57 -0.62 24.70
C ASP A 774 -20.08 -0.38 24.40
N ALA A 775 -19.23 -1.20 25.01
CA ALA A 775 -17.78 -1.16 24.82
C ALA A 775 -17.32 -1.73 23.46
N GLY A 776 -18.19 -2.42 22.73
CA GLY A 776 -17.93 -2.88 21.36
C GLY A 776 -18.41 -1.88 20.30
N ASP A 777 -18.70 -0.64 20.70
CA ASP A 777 -19.21 0.44 19.85
C ASP A 777 -20.58 0.20 19.22
N ARG A 778 -21.39 -0.69 19.80
CA ARG A 778 -22.75 -1.01 19.31
C ARG A 778 -23.81 -0.18 20.06
N VAL A 779 -24.86 0.24 19.37
CA VAL A 779 -25.96 1.02 19.96
C VAL A 779 -26.81 0.15 20.89
N THR A 780 -26.75 0.36 22.19
CA THR A 780 -27.55 -0.38 23.17
C THR A 780 -28.88 0.29 23.48
N ALA A 781 -28.98 1.60 23.31
CA ALA A 781 -30.23 2.31 23.46
C ALA A 781 -30.32 3.53 22.53
N LEU A 782 -31.55 3.85 22.12
CA LEU A 782 -31.89 5.03 21.34
C LEU A 782 -33.21 5.59 21.85
N GLU A 783 -33.24 6.89 22.17
CA GLU A 783 -34.48 7.58 22.55
C GLU A 783 -34.75 8.77 21.63
N HIS A 784 -36.01 8.96 21.26
CA HIS A 784 -36.53 10.16 20.61
C HIS A 784 -37.54 10.84 21.52
N ARG A 785 -37.29 12.10 21.87
CA ARG A 785 -38.15 12.90 22.74
C ARG A 785 -38.57 14.19 22.04
N LYS A 786 -39.77 14.67 22.33
CA LYS A 786 -40.19 16.04 21.98
C LYS A 786 -39.42 17.07 22.80
N SER A 787 -39.60 18.34 22.45
CA SER A 787 -39.04 19.49 23.17
C SER A 787 -39.50 19.56 24.63
N ASP A 788 -40.72 19.12 24.93
CA ASP A 788 -41.30 19.02 26.28
C ASP A 788 -40.86 17.76 27.05
N THR A 789 -39.86 17.03 26.54
CA THR A 789 -39.30 15.76 27.05
C THR A 789 -40.18 14.51 26.90
N THR A 790 -41.39 14.65 26.34
CA THR A 790 -42.27 13.50 26.05
C THR A 790 -41.56 12.49 25.17
N LEU A 791 -41.50 11.23 25.62
CA LEU A 791 -40.92 10.12 24.85
C LEU A 791 -41.84 9.77 23.66
N LEU A 792 -41.26 9.79 22.47
CA LEU A 792 -41.91 9.37 21.22
C LEU A 792 -41.59 7.93 20.88
N LEU A 793 -40.33 7.54 21.10
CA LEU A 793 -39.80 6.21 20.82
C LEU A 793 -38.59 5.97 21.73
N GLY A 794 -38.55 4.84 22.41
CA GLY A 794 -37.35 4.30 23.04
C GLY A 794 -37.09 2.90 22.49
N LEU A 795 -35.84 2.60 22.19
CA LEU A 795 -35.37 1.31 21.68
C LEU A 795 -34.21 0.87 22.55
N ALA A 796 -34.21 -0.38 23.02
CA ALA A 796 -33.11 -0.99 23.75
C ALA A 796 -32.72 -2.32 23.10
N TYR A 797 -31.44 -2.48 22.75
CA TYR A 797 -30.92 -3.62 22.01
C TYR A 797 -30.04 -4.52 22.88
N LEU A 798 -30.15 -5.83 22.68
CA LEU A 798 -29.15 -6.81 23.12
C LEU A 798 -28.52 -7.46 21.89
N TYR A 799 -27.27 -7.88 22.04
CA TYR A 799 -26.47 -8.48 20.98
C TYR A 799 -25.86 -9.80 21.44
N ASP A 800 -25.58 -10.71 20.51
CA ASP A 800 -24.71 -11.85 20.76
C ASP A 800 -23.21 -11.45 20.71
N ALA A 801 -22.33 -12.44 20.94
CA ALA A 801 -20.87 -12.27 20.97
C ALA A 801 -20.25 -11.91 19.61
N VAL A 802 -20.98 -12.07 18.51
CA VAL A 802 -20.53 -11.74 17.14
C VAL A 802 -21.23 -10.50 16.57
N GLY A 803 -22.04 -9.83 17.40
CA GLY A 803 -22.65 -8.55 17.06
C GLY A 803 -24.04 -8.61 16.40
N ASN A 804 -24.68 -9.78 16.33
CA ASN A 804 -26.08 -9.83 15.84
C ASN A 804 -27.02 -9.31 16.93
N PRO A 805 -27.98 -8.43 16.60
CA PRO A 805 -29.00 -8.02 17.57
C PRO A 805 -29.93 -9.19 17.88
N THR A 806 -29.96 -9.66 19.12
CA THR A 806 -30.77 -10.81 19.54
C THR A 806 -32.11 -10.39 20.15
N LYS A 807 -32.21 -9.14 20.59
CA LYS A 807 -33.42 -8.60 21.20
C LYS A 807 -33.54 -7.10 21.00
N LEU A 808 -34.77 -6.64 20.78
CA LEU A 808 -35.18 -5.24 20.87
C LEU A 808 -36.33 -5.12 21.87
N THR A 809 -36.25 -4.14 22.76
CA THR A 809 -37.37 -3.70 23.61
C THR A 809 -37.75 -2.28 23.23
N GLU A 810 -39.02 -2.07 22.89
CA GLU A 810 -39.57 -0.76 22.56
C GLU A 810 -40.16 -0.08 23.81
N SER A 811 -40.29 1.25 23.81
CA SER A 811 -40.79 2.02 24.98
C SER A 811 -42.25 1.74 25.36
N ASN A 812 -43.03 1.12 24.47
CA ASN A 812 -44.39 0.66 24.77
C ASN A 812 -44.40 -0.70 25.50
N GLY A 813 -43.23 -1.31 25.72
CA GLY A 813 -43.07 -2.63 26.33
C GLY A 813 -43.07 -3.79 25.34
N ASP A 814 -43.24 -3.54 24.04
CA ASP A 814 -43.12 -4.57 23.02
C ASP A 814 -41.67 -5.09 22.98
N VAL A 815 -41.53 -6.40 22.74
CA VAL A 815 -40.26 -7.09 22.65
C VAL A 815 -40.20 -7.86 21.35
N THR A 816 -39.11 -7.72 20.61
CA THR A 816 -38.78 -8.57 19.46
C THR A 816 -37.52 -9.35 19.76
N ASP A 817 -37.57 -10.68 19.72
CA ASP A 817 -36.39 -11.55 19.77
C ASP A 817 -36.04 -12.04 18.36
N TRP A 818 -34.75 -12.13 18.05
CA TRP A 818 -34.23 -12.60 16.77
C TRP A 818 -33.29 -13.80 16.95
N GLY A 819 -33.44 -14.80 16.08
CA GLY A 819 -32.55 -15.96 15.96
C GLY A 819 -31.72 -15.90 14.69
N TYR A 820 -30.49 -16.42 14.72
CA TYR A 820 -29.57 -16.46 13.59
C TYR A 820 -28.97 -17.84 13.40
N ASP A 821 -28.64 -18.20 12.15
CA ASP A 821 -27.81 -19.37 11.86
C ASP A 821 -26.31 -19.07 11.99
N ALA A 822 -25.48 -20.10 11.73
CA ALA A 822 -24.04 -20.01 11.90
C ALA A 822 -23.34 -19.09 10.88
N VAL A 823 -24.04 -18.64 9.84
CA VAL A 823 -23.55 -17.66 8.86
C VAL A 823 -24.31 -16.32 8.96
N TYR A 824 -24.88 -16.07 10.14
CA TYR A 824 -25.47 -14.80 10.55
C TYR A 824 -26.73 -14.39 9.75
N ARG A 825 -27.47 -15.36 9.19
CA ARG A 825 -28.78 -15.12 8.54
C ARG A 825 -29.88 -15.27 9.58
N LEU A 826 -30.89 -14.40 9.50
CA LEU A 826 -32.04 -14.38 10.40
C LEU A 826 -32.88 -15.64 10.21
N THR A 827 -32.98 -16.50 11.22
CA THR A 827 -33.78 -17.75 11.19
C THR A 827 -35.10 -17.64 11.94
N ALA A 828 -35.24 -16.68 12.84
CA ALA A 828 -36.48 -16.47 13.58
C ALA A 828 -36.66 -15.00 13.99
N GLU A 829 -37.91 -14.55 14.03
CA GLU A 829 -38.34 -13.26 14.57
C GLU A 829 -39.61 -13.49 15.41
N LEU A 830 -39.59 -13.11 16.68
CA LEU A 830 -40.73 -13.27 17.59
C LEU A 830 -41.02 -11.96 18.30
N LYS A 831 -42.11 -11.29 17.91
CA LYS A 831 -42.60 -10.06 18.56
C LYS A 831 -43.71 -10.37 19.55
N ARG A 832 -43.60 -9.84 20.76
CA ARG A 832 -44.62 -9.90 21.82
C ARG A 832 -44.93 -8.49 22.32
N ASP A 833 -46.16 -8.26 22.74
CA ASP A 833 -46.53 -7.02 23.41
C ASP A 833 -46.06 -7.00 24.88
N ALA A 834 -46.32 -5.89 25.57
CA ALA A 834 -45.99 -5.72 26.98
C ALA A 834 -46.67 -6.73 27.92
N GLY A 835 -47.83 -7.28 27.51
CA GLY A 835 -48.56 -8.33 28.25
C GLY A 835 -48.02 -9.73 28.00
N GLY A 836 -47.03 -9.88 27.10
CA GLY A 836 -46.47 -11.16 26.68
C GLY A 836 -47.29 -11.86 25.58
N GLN A 837 -48.33 -11.22 25.04
CA GLN A 837 -49.09 -11.76 23.91
C GLN A 837 -48.22 -11.72 22.65
N THR A 838 -48.14 -12.84 21.95
CA THR A 838 -47.48 -12.90 20.64
C THR A 838 -48.22 -12.04 19.62
N LEU A 839 -47.49 -11.09 19.04
CA LEU A 839 -47.93 -10.21 17.96
C LEU A 839 -47.43 -10.69 16.60
N LEU A 840 -46.24 -11.27 16.56
CA LEU A 840 -45.60 -11.76 15.34
C LEU A 840 -44.75 -13.00 15.67
N THR A 841 -44.85 -14.06 14.87
CA THR A 841 -43.89 -15.16 14.84
C THR A 841 -43.49 -15.42 13.40
N ARG A 842 -42.20 -15.35 13.10
CA ARG A 842 -41.64 -15.73 11.80
C ARG A 842 -40.49 -16.70 11.95
N GLN A 843 -40.43 -17.70 11.07
CA GLN A 843 -39.29 -18.60 10.92
C GLN A 843 -38.83 -18.62 9.48
N TYR A 844 -37.52 -18.72 9.26
CA TYR A 844 -36.93 -18.69 7.92
C TYR A 844 -35.98 -19.87 7.72
N THR A 845 -35.99 -20.42 6.51
CA THR A 845 -34.95 -21.35 6.04
C THR A 845 -34.30 -20.81 4.77
N TYR A 846 -33.09 -21.29 4.48
CA TYR A 846 -32.28 -20.83 3.36
C TYR A 846 -31.58 -22.01 2.71
N GLU A 847 -31.24 -21.86 1.44
CA GLU A 847 -30.32 -22.76 0.75
C GLU A 847 -28.85 -22.31 0.90
N GLY A 848 -27.93 -23.04 0.26
CA GLY A 848 -26.48 -22.84 0.37
C GLY A 848 -26.02 -21.45 -0.05
N ALA A 849 -26.54 -20.91 -1.16
CA ALA A 849 -26.17 -19.57 -1.64
C ALA A 849 -26.79 -18.41 -0.82
N GLY A 850 -27.60 -18.69 0.20
CA GLY A 850 -28.22 -17.65 1.03
C GLY A 850 -29.58 -17.16 0.57
N ASN A 851 -30.15 -17.76 -0.47
CA ASN A 851 -31.53 -17.49 -0.86
C ASN A 851 -32.49 -18.11 0.16
N ARG A 852 -33.56 -17.39 0.50
CA ARG A 852 -34.56 -17.84 1.49
C ARG A 852 -35.44 -18.89 0.85
N LEU A 853 -35.53 -20.11 1.39
CA LEU A 853 -36.40 -21.16 0.86
C LEU A 853 -37.82 -21.10 1.44
N THR A 854 -37.94 -20.80 2.73
CA THR A 854 -39.24 -20.71 3.40
C THR A 854 -39.31 -19.52 4.35
N MET A 855 -40.53 -19.03 4.55
CA MET A 855 -40.91 -18.14 5.63
C MET A 855 -42.21 -18.66 6.21
N ILE A 856 -42.25 -18.95 7.52
CA ILE A 856 -43.47 -19.38 8.21
C ILE A 856 -43.93 -18.21 9.06
N ASP A 857 -45.17 -17.75 8.88
CA ASP A 857 -45.82 -16.73 9.70
C ASP A 857 -47.16 -17.22 10.28
N GLU A 858 -48.01 -16.32 10.80
CA GLU A 858 -49.32 -16.68 11.35
C GLU A 858 -50.28 -17.25 10.29
N GLN A 859 -50.07 -16.92 9.02
CA GLN A 859 -50.89 -17.40 7.91
C GLN A 859 -50.46 -18.80 7.44
N GLY A 860 -49.20 -19.18 7.69
CA GLY A 860 -48.64 -20.50 7.41
C GLY A 860 -47.31 -20.43 6.68
N THR A 861 -47.00 -21.48 5.90
CA THR A 861 -45.72 -21.56 5.18
C THR A 861 -45.78 -20.88 3.82
N HIS A 862 -44.90 -19.89 3.61
CA HIS A 862 -44.56 -19.34 2.31
C HIS A 862 -43.31 -20.02 1.76
N THR A 863 -43.36 -20.52 0.52
CA THR A 863 -42.22 -21.18 -0.14
C THR A 863 -41.69 -20.33 -1.28
N TYR A 864 -40.37 -20.17 -1.37
CA TYR A 864 -39.71 -19.32 -2.35
C TYR A 864 -38.92 -20.19 -3.33
N SER A 865 -38.94 -19.86 -4.62
CA SER A 865 -38.14 -20.52 -5.66
C SER A 865 -37.26 -19.53 -6.40
N TYR A 866 -36.09 -19.97 -6.86
CA TYR A 866 -35.09 -19.13 -7.52
C TYR A 866 -34.58 -19.79 -8.80
N ASN A 867 -34.08 -18.99 -9.74
CA ASN A 867 -33.30 -19.52 -10.85
C ASN A 867 -31.80 -19.62 -10.49
N ASN A 868 -30.99 -20.12 -11.42
CA ASN A 868 -29.54 -20.29 -11.24
C ASN A 868 -28.77 -18.96 -11.14
N LEU A 869 -29.43 -17.81 -11.36
CA LEU A 869 -28.88 -16.48 -11.11
C LEU A 869 -29.20 -15.96 -9.71
N ASN A 870 -29.80 -16.79 -8.85
CA ASN A 870 -30.28 -16.41 -7.53
C ASN A 870 -31.38 -15.33 -7.57
N GLN A 871 -32.14 -15.26 -8.67
CA GLN A 871 -33.30 -14.37 -8.81
C GLN A 871 -34.57 -15.10 -8.36
N LEU A 872 -35.38 -14.43 -7.53
CA LEU A 872 -36.62 -14.98 -6.98
C LEU A 872 -37.66 -15.14 -8.09
N LEU A 873 -38.15 -16.35 -8.35
CA LEU A 873 -39.14 -16.64 -9.38
C LEU A 873 -40.56 -16.67 -8.84
N THR A 874 -40.77 -17.32 -7.70
CA THR A 874 -42.10 -17.45 -7.10
C THR A 874 -42.08 -17.37 -5.59
N ILE A 875 -43.19 -16.87 -5.02
CA ILE A 875 -43.57 -17.05 -3.62
C ILE A 875 -44.91 -17.78 -3.63
N GLN A 876 -44.92 -19.01 -3.14
CA GLN A 876 -46.14 -19.78 -2.91
C GLN A 876 -46.66 -19.45 -1.51
N HIS A 877 -47.86 -18.88 -1.41
CA HIS A 877 -48.49 -18.49 -0.16
C HIS A 877 -49.29 -19.65 0.49
N PRO A 878 -49.59 -19.57 1.80
CA PRO A 878 -50.32 -20.61 2.53
C PRO A 878 -51.73 -20.87 2.00
N ASP A 879 -52.38 -19.86 1.45
CA ASP A 879 -53.72 -19.92 0.84
C ASP A 879 -53.69 -20.50 -0.59
N THR A 880 -52.57 -21.08 -1.01
CA THR A 880 -52.28 -21.62 -2.35
C THR A 880 -52.16 -20.57 -3.46
N SER A 881 -52.31 -19.29 -3.15
CA SER A 881 -52.03 -18.23 -4.12
C SER A 881 -50.52 -18.10 -4.37
N THR A 882 -50.14 -17.62 -5.55
CA THR A 882 -48.73 -17.52 -5.95
C THR A 882 -48.43 -16.10 -6.38
N THR A 883 -47.36 -15.52 -5.83
CA THR A 883 -46.71 -14.34 -6.41
C THR A 883 -45.62 -14.81 -7.37
N THR A 884 -45.62 -14.32 -8.61
CA THR A 884 -44.60 -14.67 -9.62
C THR A 884 -43.83 -13.44 -10.09
N PHE A 885 -42.53 -13.62 -10.32
CA PHE A 885 -41.62 -12.57 -10.77
C PHE A 885 -41.02 -12.97 -12.12
N THR A 886 -40.83 -11.98 -13.00
CA THR A 886 -40.08 -12.18 -14.24
C THR A 886 -39.01 -11.11 -14.38
N TYR A 887 -37.97 -11.43 -15.15
CA TYR A 887 -36.79 -10.58 -15.30
C TYR A 887 -36.44 -10.42 -16.79
N ASP A 888 -35.85 -9.28 -17.13
CA ASP A 888 -35.17 -9.11 -18.41
C ASP A 888 -33.80 -9.86 -18.39
N PRO A 889 -33.13 -10.03 -19.56
CA PRO A 889 -31.81 -10.66 -19.58
C PRO A 889 -30.75 -9.96 -18.73
N ASN A 890 -30.94 -8.67 -18.42
CA ASN A 890 -30.04 -7.90 -17.56
C ASN A 890 -30.30 -8.14 -16.06
N GLY A 891 -31.29 -8.96 -15.74
CA GLY A 891 -31.69 -9.30 -14.38
C GLY A 891 -32.50 -8.23 -13.66
N ASN A 892 -33.09 -7.29 -14.39
CA ASN A 892 -34.04 -6.34 -13.80
C ASN A 892 -35.44 -6.98 -13.76
N GLU A 893 -36.15 -6.83 -12.64
CA GLU A 893 -37.55 -7.29 -12.49
C GLU A 893 -38.46 -6.56 -13.49
N THR A 894 -39.15 -7.28 -14.37
CA THR A 894 -40.04 -6.74 -15.39
C THR A 894 -41.51 -6.87 -15.00
N THR A 895 -41.87 -7.93 -14.27
CA THR A 895 -43.22 -8.07 -13.72
C THR A 895 -43.20 -8.70 -12.33
N ARG A 896 -44.18 -8.30 -11.53
CA ARG A 896 -44.59 -8.95 -10.29
C ARG A 896 -46.09 -9.16 -10.34
N THR A 897 -46.51 -10.41 -10.46
CA THR A 897 -47.93 -10.79 -10.41
C THR A 897 -48.24 -11.29 -9.03
N GLU A 898 -48.99 -10.51 -8.27
CA GLU A 898 -49.56 -10.90 -6.99
C GLU A 898 -51.00 -11.39 -7.18
N PRO A 899 -51.58 -12.07 -6.18
CA PRO A 899 -52.99 -12.45 -6.22
C PRO A 899 -53.95 -11.25 -6.39
N SER A 900 -53.53 -10.07 -5.91
CA SER A 900 -54.25 -8.79 -6.02
C SER A 900 -54.08 -8.09 -7.37
N GLY A 901 -53.15 -8.52 -8.23
CA GLY A 901 -52.91 -7.93 -9.54
C GLY A 901 -51.45 -7.97 -9.99
N THR A 902 -51.23 -7.63 -11.26
CA THR A 902 -49.90 -7.57 -11.86
C THR A 902 -49.37 -6.14 -11.88
N THR A 903 -48.18 -5.96 -11.33
CA THR A 903 -47.37 -4.76 -11.53
C THR A 903 -46.34 -5.04 -12.63
N THR A 904 -46.33 -4.20 -13.66
CA THR A 904 -45.30 -4.22 -14.71
C THR A 904 -44.34 -3.09 -14.46
N TYR A 905 -43.05 -3.39 -14.46
CA TYR A 905 -42.00 -2.40 -14.32
C TYR A 905 -41.40 -2.12 -15.70
N GLU A 906 -41.39 -0.86 -16.09
CA GLU A 906 -40.66 -0.43 -17.26
C GLU A 906 -39.18 -0.22 -16.89
N THR A 907 -38.32 -1.10 -17.40
CA THR A 907 -36.87 -0.96 -17.24
C THR A 907 -36.34 0.02 -18.27
N ALA A 908 -36.37 1.32 -17.93
CA ALA A 908 -35.54 2.26 -18.66
C ALA A 908 -34.06 1.87 -18.45
N CYS A 909 -33.29 1.78 -19.54
CA CYS A 909 -31.84 1.58 -19.49
C CYS A 909 -31.22 2.37 -18.33
N ARG A 910 -30.28 1.77 -17.59
CA ARG A 910 -29.53 2.43 -16.51
C ARG A 910 -28.82 3.67 -17.06
N ARG A 911 -29.51 4.80 -16.98
CA ARG A 911 -29.10 6.11 -17.43
C ARG A 911 -28.33 6.78 -16.31
N TRP A 912 -27.14 7.26 -16.63
CA TRP A 912 -26.35 8.04 -15.69
C TRP A 912 -26.95 9.44 -15.65
N THR A 913 -27.57 9.79 -14.52
CA THR A 913 -28.08 11.14 -14.28
C THR A 913 -27.04 11.97 -13.49
N ALA A 914 -27.20 13.29 -13.52
CA ALA A 914 -26.24 14.27 -12.99
C ALA A 914 -25.84 14.08 -11.51
N LEU A 915 -26.63 13.34 -10.71
CA LEU A 915 -26.38 13.10 -9.28
C LEU A 915 -25.50 11.88 -8.97
N GLY A 916 -25.00 11.15 -9.98
CA GLY A 916 -24.23 9.91 -9.73
C GLY A 916 -25.05 8.79 -9.08
N GLN A 917 -26.36 8.98 -8.96
CA GLN A 917 -27.31 7.93 -8.64
C GLN A 917 -27.79 7.33 -9.96
N SER A 918 -27.69 6.01 -10.08
CA SER A 918 -28.54 5.26 -11.01
C SER A 918 -29.99 5.48 -10.58
N SER A 919 -30.67 6.47 -11.13
CA SER A 919 -32.07 6.71 -10.82
C SER A 919 -32.93 5.68 -11.55
N LEU A 920 -33.42 4.68 -10.81
CA LEU A 920 -34.75 4.15 -11.06
C LEU A 920 -35.73 5.28 -10.74
N SER A 921 -36.51 5.75 -11.71
CA SER A 921 -37.68 6.56 -11.43
C SER A 921 -38.75 5.66 -10.81
N MET A 922 -38.76 5.50 -9.48
CA MET A 922 -39.89 4.95 -8.75
C MET A 922 -40.79 6.08 -8.27
N THR A 923 -41.72 6.50 -9.13
CA THR A 923 -42.89 7.28 -8.69
C THR A 923 -43.93 6.31 -8.15
N GLY A 924 -44.14 6.35 -6.84
CA GLY A 924 -45.31 5.79 -6.15
C GLY A 924 -45.07 4.46 -5.45
N ILE A 925 -44.98 4.50 -4.11
CA ILE A 925 -45.85 3.76 -3.18
C ILE A 925 -45.62 4.42 -1.81
N ALA A 926 -46.64 5.15 -1.37
CA ALA A 926 -46.83 5.48 0.03
C ALA A 926 -47.56 4.33 0.71
N SER A 927 -47.21 4.09 1.97
CA SER A 927 -47.89 3.24 2.96
C SER A 927 -47.73 1.72 2.83
N SER A 928 -46.75 1.18 3.55
CA SER A 928 -47.02 0.10 4.51
C SER A 928 -45.98 0.14 5.63
N LYS A 929 -46.47 0.32 6.86
CA LYS A 929 -45.68 0.10 8.08
C LYS A 929 -45.41 -1.40 8.15
N SER A 930 -44.17 -1.83 7.98
CA SER A 930 -43.64 -3.11 8.49
C SER A 930 -42.12 -3.15 8.31
N ALA A 931 -41.42 -3.31 9.43
CA ALA A 931 -40.06 -3.80 9.59
C ALA A 931 -38.97 -3.25 8.65
N ILE A 932 -38.16 -2.34 9.20
CA ILE A 932 -36.81 -1.99 8.74
C ILE A 932 -35.99 -3.29 8.65
N PRO A 933 -35.53 -3.75 7.46
CA PRO A 933 -34.51 -4.78 7.41
C PRO A 933 -33.18 -4.09 7.74
N LEU A 934 -32.74 -4.25 8.99
CA LEU A 934 -31.38 -3.98 9.44
C LEU A 934 -30.42 -4.94 8.71
N ARG A 935 -30.03 -4.58 7.49
CA ARG A 935 -28.78 -5.00 6.85
C ARG A 935 -28.05 -3.77 6.35
N ALA A 936 -27.60 -2.96 7.30
CA ALA A 936 -26.36 -2.23 7.09
C ALA A 936 -25.24 -3.26 7.31
N ASN A 937 -24.35 -3.39 6.31
CA ASN A 937 -23.10 -4.11 6.44
C ASN A 937 -22.29 -3.49 7.59
N TRP A 938 -22.47 -4.00 8.80
CA TRP A 938 -21.51 -3.88 9.88
C TRP A 938 -20.42 -4.93 9.63
N ARG A 939 -19.62 -4.71 8.58
CA ARG A 939 -18.27 -5.27 8.52
C ARG A 939 -17.35 -4.25 9.17
N THR A 940 -17.13 -4.40 10.47
CA THR A 940 -15.97 -3.82 11.14
C THR A 940 -14.76 -4.71 10.86
N THR A 941 -13.71 -4.06 10.36
CA THR A 941 -12.36 -4.54 9.95
C THR A 941 -12.25 -5.38 8.70
#